data_AF-A0A1I0ZLI0-F1
#
_entry.id   AF-A0A1I0ZLI0-F1
#
_cell.length_a   1.000
_cell.length_b   1.000
_cell.length_c   1.000
_cell.angle_alpha   90.00
_cell.angle_beta   90.00
_cell.angle_gamma   90.00
#
_symmetry.space_group_name_H-M   'P 1'
#
loop_
_entity.id
_entity.type
_entity.pdbx_description
1 polymer ?
#
loop_
_entity_poly.entity_id
_entity_poly.type
_entity_poly.pdbx_seq_one_letter_code
_entity_poly.pdbx_strand_id
1 'polypeptide(L)'
;MDRHRIRSNQFLVLGLTLWLALNLVLRWLYWPLFQSHGPFGIAQPTLPDLALLLACTLCSSLLFALVGLLLGALHRRWGDVLIAVYAALSLIALEADIGWYAMSKSHVTLGDLQLFLTQNWQHHFGIQPHDIWRFVRVACAHIAAVCVIYSLHRQLRRHARSHRALGWLRRASAWRHAFATLLLLVLAAQSYTMLRRGGEYARTVWDVAASANPYYISAADHWLRKARLPDTWVHFNVRLGAARGQATPLPRAVPARLARQPAPARRPDILFLTIESWNMALSDQRTMPYFSSLAQRCHIGTNHYSGANQTELGILSLLYGDPNIFFAGYRQHASVVRQSPYIQALGKLGYSTGRVVSDLTQQNTIPRYLASFNQAEVVNQQDWDNIATIAARLRHPGPAFIHAHYYATHYPYLHAPDYAAHRPETPPQFNFQSTNLALNRHAIVNRYRNTLGELDAWLKALLRQIDLDATIVVITGDHGEEMFETGRLGHASTLDAPQIRTPLAICAPATLAGATGASAALSSHADIFPTIFDMLGFEHRLSSMGRSLLGEQAPKVALVAKQNHGKTPVQWAAVTPAGTMYLTLGKDGAFAATGSDPALAAVFAPTPHAPGGAEVERLIVGTLLAAERELRAARRMNP
;
A
#
# COMPACT_ATOMS: atom_id res chain seq x y z
N MET A 1 -2.31 -55.14 -0.86
CA MET A 1 -2.32 -53.97 -1.79
C MET A 1 -1.67 -54.38 -3.11
N ASP A 2 -2.44 -54.30 -4.20
CA ASP A 2 -2.08 -54.81 -5.53
C ASP A 2 -0.94 -54.00 -6.17
N ARG A 3 0.30 -54.50 -6.09
CA ARG A 3 1.56 -53.81 -6.51
C ARG A 3 1.57 -53.38 -7.99
N HIS A 4 0.65 -53.89 -8.81
CA HIS A 4 0.47 -53.49 -10.20
C HIS A 4 -0.29 -52.16 -10.39
N ARG A 5 -1.04 -51.67 -9.38
CA ARG A 5 -1.95 -50.52 -9.55
C ARG A 5 -1.40 -49.16 -9.17
N ILE A 6 -0.53 -49.08 -8.17
CA ILE A 6 0.25 -47.87 -7.86
C ILE A 6 1.07 -47.41 -9.09
N ARG A 7 1.32 -48.33 -10.04
CA ARG A 7 2.05 -48.10 -11.29
C ARG A 7 1.24 -47.39 -12.40
N SER A 8 -0.09 -47.34 -12.30
CA SER A 8 -0.99 -46.84 -13.37
C SER A 8 -1.23 -45.33 -13.34
N ASN A 9 -1.25 -44.73 -12.16
CA ASN A 9 -1.72 -43.34 -11.99
C ASN A 9 -0.56 -42.35 -12.02
N GLN A 10 0.68 -42.84 -11.98
CA GLN A 10 1.92 -42.05 -11.97
C GLN A 10 2.03 -41.16 -13.21
N PHE A 11 1.62 -41.63 -14.38
CA PHE A 11 1.68 -40.85 -15.62
C PHE A 11 0.68 -39.69 -15.64
N LEU A 12 -0.53 -39.92 -15.12
CA LEU A 12 -1.55 -38.87 -14.99
C LEU A 12 -1.10 -37.81 -13.99
N VAL A 13 -0.62 -38.24 -12.82
CA VAL A 13 -0.12 -37.33 -11.81
C VAL A 13 1.06 -36.53 -12.35
N LEU A 14 2.02 -37.17 -13.02
CA LEU A 14 3.19 -36.49 -13.58
C LEU A 14 2.80 -35.46 -14.66
N GLY A 15 1.90 -35.83 -15.58
CA GLY A 15 1.41 -34.92 -16.61
C GLY A 15 0.65 -33.71 -16.04
N LEU A 16 -0.21 -33.93 -15.06
CA LEU A 16 -0.97 -32.85 -14.39
C LEU A 16 -0.08 -31.99 -13.50
N THR A 17 0.92 -32.59 -12.84
CA THR A 17 1.91 -31.87 -12.04
C THR A 17 2.79 -31.00 -12.91
N LEU A 18 3.22 -31.51 -14.07
CA LEU A 18 4.00 -30.73 -15.04
C LEU A 18 3.20 -29.56 -15.59
N TRP A 19 1.92 -29.78 -15.90
CA TRP A 19 1.01 -28.73 -16.35
C TRP A 19 0.82 -27.64 -15.28
N LEU A 20 0.61 -28.03 -14.02
CA LEU A 20 0.53 -27.10 -12.89
C LEU A 20 1.84 -26.33 -12.70
N ALA A 21 2.98 -27.03 -12.72
CA ALA A 21 4.30 -26.42 -12.58
C ALA A 21 4.56 -25.40 -13.68
N LEU A 22 4.24 -25.72 -14.94
CA LEU A 22 4.40 -24.82 -16.07
C LEU A 22 3.52 -23.57 -15.94
N ASN A 23 2.26 -23.74 -15.52
CA ASN A 23 1.34 -22.62 -15.29
C ASN A 23 1.84 -21.70 -14.18
N LEU A 24 2.33 -22.27 -13.08
CA LEU A 24 2.95 -21.50 -12.02
C LEU A 24 4.19 -20.78 -12.55
N VAL A 25 5.17 -21.50 -13.14
CA VAL A 25 6.42 -20.90 -13.63
C VAL A 25 6.17 -19.77 -14.62
N LEU A 26 5.29 -19.93 -15.61
CA LEU A 26 5.01 -18.89 -16.60
C LEU A 26 4.39 -17.62 -15.97
N ARG A 27 3.50 -17.80 -15.00
CA ARG A 27 2.88 -16.68 -14.26
C ARG A 27 3.85 -16.01 -13.29
N TRP A 28 4.78 -16.78 -12.74
CA TRP A 28 5.82 -16.27 -11.85
C TRP A 28 6.96 -15.60 -12.59
N LEU A 29 7.25 -16.00 -13.82
CA LEU A 29 8.18 -15.30 -14.70
C LEU A 29 7.59 -13.96 -15.18
N TYR A 30 6.27 -13.83 -15.26
CA TYR A 30 5.63 -12.56 -15.63
C TYR A 30 5.99 -11.41 -14.66
N TRP A 31 6.04 -11.67 -13.36
CA TRP A 31 6.33 -10.63 -12.35
C TRP A 31 7.75 -10.01 -12.44
N PRO A 32 8.85 -10.78 -12.44
CA PRO A 32 10.21 -10.25 -12.63
C PRO A 32 10.45 -9.71 -14.04
N LEU A 33 9.77 -10.23 -15.07
CA LEU A 33 9.99 -9.80 -16.45
C LEU A 33 9.24 -8.52 -16.82
N PHE A 34 8.06 -8.27 -16.25
CA PHE A 34 7.17 -7.19 -16.68
C PHE A 34 6.75 -6.20 -15.59
N GLN A 35 6.94 -6.50 -14.29
CA GLN A 35 6.59 -5.58 -13.19
C GLN A 35 7.80 -5.03 -12.42
N SER A 36 9.03 -5.29 -12.88
CA SER A 36 10.28 -5.00 -12.17
C SER A 36 10.90 -3.62 -12.45
N HIS A 37 10.14 -2.59 -12.83
CA HIS A 37 10.70 -1.26 -13.08
C HIS A 37 10.60 -0.34 -11.85
N GLY A 38 11.68 -0.32 -11.06
CA GLY A 38 11.92 0.56 -9.90
C GLY A 38 13.03 0.00 -8.99
N PRO A 39 13.49 0.73 -7.96
CA PRO A 39 14.56 0.29 -7.04
C PRO A 39 14.20 -0.97 -6.22
N PHE A 40 12.95 -1.46 -6.31
CA PHE A 40 12.45 -2.71 -5.72
C PHE A 40 12.04 -3.76 -6.77
N GLY A 41 12.22 -3.47 -8.05
CA GLY A 41 12.13 -4.48 -9.09
C GLY A 41 13.34 -5.40 -9.05
N ILE A 42 13.19 -6.64 -9.50
CA ILE A 42 14.35 -7.50 -9.75
C ILE A 42 15.12 -6.87 -10.91
N ALA A 43 16.19 -6.13 -10.62
CA ALA A 43 17.21 -5.84 -11.63
C ALA A 43 17.64 -7.19 -12.20
N GLN A 44 17.38 -7.41 -13.50
CA GLN A 44 17.50 -8.66 -14.26
C GLN A 44 17.83 -9.92 -13.41
N PRO A 45 16.87 -10.84 -13.20
CA PRO A 45 17.07 -11.97 -12.29
C PRO A 45 18.34 -12.75 -12.66
N THR A 46 19.25 -12.92 -11.70
CA THR A 46 20.47 -13.69 -11.94
C THR A 46 20.12 -15.16 -12.18
N LEU A 47 21.00 -15.94 -12.81
CA LEU A 47 20.78 -17.38 -13.00
C LEU A 47 20.44 -18.13 -11.69
N PRO A 48 21.12 -17.87 -10.55
CA PRO A 48 20.72 -18.41 -9.25
C PRO A 48 19.30 -18.04 -8.81
N ASP A 49 18.83 -16.84 -9.16
CA ASP A 49 17.51 -16.33 -8.78
C ASP A 49 16.40 -17.02 -9.59
N LEU A 50 16.63 -17.21 -10.90
CA LEU A 50 15.75 -18.01 -11.75
C LEU A 50 15.69 -19.47 -11.29
N ALA A 51 16.83 -20.05 -10.90
CA ALA A 51 16.89 -21.40 -10.38
C ALA A 51 16.11 -21.57 -9.06
N LEU A 52 16.15 -20.56 -8.19
CA LEU A 52 15.39 -20.55 -6.93
C LEU A 52 13.88 -20.44 -7.16
N LEU A 53 13.45 -19.54 -8.05
CA LEU A 53 12.04 -19.37 -8.42
C LEU A 53 11.46 -20.67 -9.01
N LEU A 54 12.25 -21.33 -9.87
CA LEU A 54 11.93 -22.67 -10.38
C LEU A 54 11.83 -23.69 -9.25
N ALA A 55 12.78 -23.73 -8.32
CA ALA A 55 12.78 -24.69 -7.20
C ALA A 55 11.57 -24.50 -6.26
N CYS A 56 11.22 -23.25 -5.91
CA CYS A 56 10.03 -22.92 -5.10
C CYS A 56 8.74 -23.36 -5.78
N THR A 57 8.62 -23.10 -7.08
CA THR A 57 7.45 -23.48 -7.87
C THR A 57 7.31 -25.01 -8.01
N LEU A 58 8.44 -25.70 -8.16
CA LEU A 58 8.48 -27.16 -8.26
C LEU A 58 8.08 -27.83 -6.95
N CYS A 59 8.44 -27.27 -5.78
CA CYS A 59 8.07 -27.82 -4.47
C CYS A 59 6.54 -27.85 -4.25
N SER A 60 5.84 -26.75 -4.54
CA SER A 60 4.38 -26.67 -4.49
C SER A 60 3.71 -27.68 -5.44
N SER A 61 4.29 -27.85 -6.63
CA SER A 61 3.82 -28.82 -7.62
C SER A 61 4.02 -30.27 -7.14
N LEU A 62 5.08 -30.56 -6.38
CA LEU A 62 5.35 -31.88 -5.82
C LEU A 62 4.38 -32.27 -4.69
N LEU A 63 3.93 -31.31 -3.89
CA LEU A 63 2.88 -31.55 -2.88
C LEU A 63 1.53 -31.87 -3.53
N PHE A 64 1.19 -31.14 -4.58
CA PHE A 64 0.05 -31.45 -5.43
C PHE A 64 0.16 -32.88 -6.00
N ALA A 65 1.35 -33.27 -6.48
CA ALA A 65 1.61 -34.62 -6.97
C ALA A 65 1.38 -35.69 -5.90
N LEU A 66 1.83 -35.43 -4.66
CA LEU A 66 1.66 -36.34 -3.53
C LEU A 66 0.18 -36.57 -3.21
N VAL A 67 -0.63 -35.52 -3.14
CA VAL A 67 -2.08 -35.62 -2.91
C VAL A 67 -2.76 -36.38 -4.05
N GLY A 68 -2.38 -36.10 -5.31
CA GLY A 68 -2.86 -36.84 -6.47
C GLY A 68 -2.54 -38.35 -6.38
N LEU A 69 -1.34 -38.73 -5.95
CA LEU A 69 -0.98 -40.13 -5.76
C LEU A 69 -1.81 -40.80 -4.65
N LEU A 70 -2.08 -40.09 -3.56
CA LEU A 70 -2.93 -40.58 -2.47
C LEU A 70 -4.38 -40.78 -2.94
N LEU A 71 -4.97 -39.80 -3.65
CA LEU A 71 -6.31 -39.91 -4.24
C LEU A 71 -6.40 -41.07 -5.25
N GLY A 72 -5.35 -41.26 -6.03
CA GLY A 72 -5.22 -42.40 -6.93
C GLY A 72 -5.20 -43.75 -6.22
N ALA A 73 -4.70 -43.80 -4.98
CA ALA A 73 -4.63 -45.00 -4.16
C ALA A 73 -5.94 -45.28 -3.39
N LEU A 74 -6.75 -44.24 -3.11
CA LEU A 74 -7.97 -44.32 -2.30
C LEU A 74 -9.13 -45.06 -2.99
N HIS A 75 -9.30 -44.92 -4.32
CA HIS A 75 -10.46 -45.53 -5.00
C HIS A 75 -10.11 -46.36 -6.25
N ARG A 76 -10.39 -47.68 -6.19
CA ARG A 76 -9.99 -48.69 -7.20
C ARG A 76 -10.52 -48.44 -8.62
N ARG A 77 -11.71 -47.87 -8.76
CA ARG A 77 -12.36 -47.63 -10.08
C ARG A 77 -12.32 -46.18 -10.53
N TRP A 78 -12.19 -45.25 -9.58
CA TRP A 78 -12.36 -43.81 -9.82
C TRP A 78 -11.08 -43.01 -9.57
N GLY A 79 -9.98 -43.65 -9.16
CA GLY A 79 -8.74 -42.95 -8.79
C GLY A 79 -8.21 -42.00 -9.87
N ASP A 80 -8.23 -42.37 -11.15
CA ASP A 80 -7.82 -41.46 -12.23
C ASP A 80 -8.77 -40.26 -12.39
N VAL A 81 -10.07 -40.48 -12.17
CA VAL A 81 -11.09 -39.43 -12.25
C VAL A 81 -10.94 -38.47 -11.06
N LEU A 82 -10.71 -39.00 -9.86
CA LEU A 82 -10.45 -38.21 -8.66
C LEU A 82 -9.20 -37.35 -8.81
N ILE A 83 -8.13 -37.88 -9.42
CA ILE A 83 -6.92 -37.12 -9.74
C ILE A 83 -7.23 -35.98 -10.71
N ALA A 84 -7.99 -36.25 -11.79
CA ALA A 84 -8.34 -35.23 -12.78
C ALA A 84 -9.23 -34.13 -12.17
N VAL A 85 -10.23 -34.50 -11.37
CA VAL A 85 -11.11 -33.54 -10.66
C VAL A 85 -10.30 -32.69 -9.68
N TYR A 86 -9.43 -33.31 -8.88
CA TYR A 86 -8.54 -32.60 -7.97
C TYR A 86 -7.63 -31.61 -8.71
N ALA A 87 -7.11 -31.99 -9.87
CA ALA A 87 -6.29 -31.10 -10.70
C ALA A 87 -7.08 -29.89 -11.22
N ALA A 88 -8.27 -30.13 -11.78
CA ALA A 88 -9.13 -29.06 -12.27
C ALA A 88 -9.50 -28.08 -11.15
N LEU A 89 -9.94 -28.59 -9.99
CA LEU A 89 -10.29 -27.76 -8.84
C LEU A 89 -9.09 -26.97 -8.31
N SER A 90 -7.91 -27.58 -8.24
CA SER A 90 -6.70 -26.90 -7.77
C SER A 90 -6.28 -25.77 -8.71
N LEU A 91 -6.35 -25.99 -10.03
CA LEU A 91 -6.06 -24.96 -11.02
C LEU A 91 -7.08 -23.81 -10.97
N ILE A 92 -8.37 -24.11 -10.78
CA ILE A 92 -9.42 -23.09 -10.64
C ILE A 92 -9.24 -22.30 -9.33
N ALA A 93 -8.92 -22.98 -8.21
CA ALA A 93 -8.64 -22.33 -6.94
C ALA A 93 -7.40 -21.42 -7.05
N LEU A 94 -6.37 -21.87 -7.77
CA LEU A 94 -5.20 -21.06 -8.10
C LEU A 94 -5.57 -19.81 -8.90
N GLU A 95 -6.46 -19.91 -9.91
CA GLU A 95 -6.95 -18.73 -10.63
C GLU A 95 -7.68 -17.75 -9.73
N ALA A 96 -8.57 -18.27 -8.88
CA ALA A 96 -9.39 -17.46 -8.00
C ALA A 96 -8.52 -16.71 -7.00
N ASP A 97 -7.54 -17.40 -6.42
CA ASP A 97 -6.62 -16.81 -5.46
C ASP A 97 -5.65 -15.83 -6.13
N ILE A 98 -5.11 -16.09 -7.31
CA ILE A 98 -4.27 -15.12 -8.03
C ILE A 98 -5.08 -13.86 -8.38
N GLY A 99 -6.33 -14.03 -8.82
CA GLY A 99 -7.24 -12.92 -9.05
C GLY A 99 -7.48 -12.12 -7.77
N TRP A 100 -7.73 -12.80 -6.66
CA TRP A 100 -7.87 -12.19 -5.34
C TRP A 100 -6.61 -11.45 -4.90
N TYR A 101 -5.44 -12.07 -5.04
CA TYR A 101 -4.15 -11.47 -4.71
C TYR A 101 -3.86 -10.24 -5.56
N ALA A 102 -4.23 -10.24 -6.85
CA ALA A 102 -4.07 -9.08 -7.70
C ALA A 102 -4.82 -7.86 -7.17
N MET A 103 -6.01 -8.07 -6.60
CA MET A 103 -6.90 -7.04 -6.04
C MET A 103 -6.54 -6.67 -4.59
N SER A 104 -6.35 -7.66 -3.71
CA SER A 104 -6.21 -7.47 -2.26
C SER A 104 -4.77 -7.45 -1.76
N LYS A 105 -3.81 -7.86 -2.60
CA LYS A 105 -2.41 -8.15 -2.25
C LYS A 105 -2.27 -9.12 -1.07
N SER A 106 -3.28 -9.98 -0.89
CA SER A 106 -3.32 -11.04 0.13
C SER A 106 -3.95 -12.30 -0.46
N HIS A 107 -3.63 -13.46 0.11
CA HIS A 107 -4.24 -14.73 -0.29
C HIS A 107 -5.60 -14.93 0.40
N VAL A 108 -6.48 -15.69 -0.25
CA VAL A 108 -7.85 -15.94 0.23
C VAL A 108 -7.79 -16.64 1.59
N THR A 109 -8.42 -16.03 2.60
CA THR A 109 -8.58 -16.64 3.93
C THR A 109 -9.98 -17.23 4.11
N LEU A 110 -10.18 -18.02 5.18
CA LEU A 110 -11.50 -18.52 5.54
C LEU A 110 -12.51 -17.40 5.85
N GLY A 111 -12.04 -16.26 6.36
CA GLY A 111 -12.89 -15.07 6.59
C GLY A 111 -13.32 -14.42 5.27
N ASP A 112 -12.44 -14.39 4.28
CA ASP A 112 -12.76 -13.86 2.95
C ASP A 112 -13.78 -14.74 2.22
N LEU A 113 -13.67 -16.06 2.37
CA LEU A 113 -14.68 -17.01 1.85
C LEU A 113 -16.06 -16.78 2.48
N GLN A 114 -16.13 -16.43 3.77
CA GLN A 114 -17.39 -16.09 4.41
C GLN A 114 -17.98 -14.80 3.83
N LEU A 115 -17.17 -13.79 3.52
CA LEU A 115 -17.60 -12.56 2.84
C LEU A 115 -18.18 -12.88 1.44
N PHE A 116 -17.53 -13.74 0.66
CA PHE A 116 -18.04 -14.18 -0.65
C PHE A 116 -19.41 -14.87 -0.59
N LEU A 117 -19.69 -15.60 0.50
CA LEU A 117 -20.93 -16.35 0.67
C LEU A 117 -22.06 -15.52 1.28
N THR A 118 -21.75 -14.41 1.95
CA THR A 118 -22.72 -13.65 2.77
C THR A 118 -23.01 -12.25 2.24
N GLN A 119 -22.16 -11.69 1.37
CA GLN A 119 -22.27 -10.32 0.87
C GLN A 119 -22.34 -10.27 -0.65
N ASN A 120 -22.85 -9.16 -1.19
CA ASN A 120 -22.84 -8.89 -2.62
C ASN A 120 -21.42 -8.49 -3.08
N TRP A 121 -20.57 -9.51 -3.21
CA TRP A 121 -19.14 -9.37 -3.49
C TRP A 121 -18.82 -8.63 -4.80
N GLN A 122 -19.73 -8.67 -5.79
CA GLN A 122 -19.58 -7.90 -7.04
C GLN A 122 -19.58 -6.40 -6.76
N HIS A 123 -20.51 -5.94 -5.94
CA HIS A 123 -20.61 -4.54 -5.54
C HIS A 123 -19.51 -4.17 -4.56
N HIS A 124 -19.16 -5.06 -3.62
CA HIS A 124 -18.19 -4.76 -2.58
C HIS A 124 -16.75 -4.65 -3.09
N PHE A 125 -16.37 -5.46 -4.08
CA PHE A 125 -15.02 -5.50 -4.65
C PHE A 125 -14.93 -4.90 -6.07
N GLY A 126 -16.02 -4.30 -6.57
CA GLY A 126 -16.06 -3.69 -7.91
C GLY A 126 -15.85 -4.68 -9.06
N ILE A 127 -16.09 -5.98 -8.85
CA ILE A 127 -15.87 -7.03 -9.86
C ILE A 127 -16.90 -6.87 -10.97
N GLN A 128 -16.42 -6.63 -12.19
CA GLN A 128 -17.28 -6.39 -13.34
C GLN A 128 -17.69 -7.70 -14.02
N PRO A 129 -18.80 -7.74 -14.76
CA PRO A 129 -19.21 -8.93 -15.51
C PRO A 129 -18.11 -9.49 -16.42
N HIS A 130 -17.27 -8.62 -17.01
CA HIS A 130 -16.18 -9.04 -17.89
C HIS A 130 -15.04 -9.77 -17.15
N ASP A 131 -14.80 -9.47 -15.88
CA ASP A 131 -13.82 -10.17 -15.04
C ASP A 131 -14.30 -11.59 -14.73
N ILE A 132 -15.60 -11.74 -14.48
CA ILE A 132 -16.26 -13.05 -14.29
C ILE A 132 -16.13 -13.86 -15.58
N TRP A 133 -16.42 -13.28 -16.75
CA TRP A 133 -16.27 -13.96 -18.03
C TRP A 133 -14.82 -14.34 -18.33
N ARG A 134 -13.85 -13.49 -17.98
CA ARG A 134 -12.42 -13.82 -18.08
C ARG A 134 -12.08 -15.02 -17.21
N PHE A 135 -12.49 -15.01 -15.94
CA PHE A 135 -12.27 -16.11 -15.01
C PHE A 135 -12.91 -17.41 -15.52
N VAL A 136 -14.17 -17.38 -15.95
CA VAL A 136 -14.89 -18.53 -16.51
C VAL A 136 -14.16 -19.10 -17.72
N ARG A 137 -13.73 -18.26 -18.67
CA ARG A 137 -13.00 -18.70 -19.87
C ARG A 137 -11.69 -19.40 -19.51
N VAL A 138 -10.94 -18.85 -18.54
CA VAL A 138 -9.69 -19.45 -18.08
C VAL A 138 -9.95 -20.75 -17.33
N ALA A 139 -10.98 -20.83 -16.49
CA ALA A 139 -11.40 -22.05 -15.81
C ALA A 139 -11.79 -23.16 -16.82
N CYS A 140 -12.58 -22.82 -17.85
CA CYS A 140 -12.93 -23.74 -18.93
C CYS A 140 -11.70 -24.24 -19.69
N ALA A 141 -10.72 -23.37 -19.96
CA ALA A 141 -9.47 -23.76 -20.61
C ALA A 141 -8.66 -24.76 -19.75
N HIS A 142 -8.60 -24.56 -18.43
CA HIS A 142 -7.96 -25.52 -17.52
C HIS A 142 -8.68 -26.87 -17.50
N ILE A 143 -10.01 -26.87 -17.43
CA ILE A 143 -10.81 -28.11 -17.49
C ILE A 143 -10.54 -28.84 -18.81
N ALA A 144 -10.56 -28.12 -19.95
CA ALA A 144 -10.27 -28.70 -21.26
C ALA A 144 -8.86 -29.32 -21.32
N ALA A 145 -7.84 -28.62 -20.81
CA ALA A 145 -6.46 -29.12 -20.75
C ALA A 145 -6.36 -30.39 -19.89
N VAL A 146 -7.01 -30.43 -18.73
CA VAL A 146 -7.07 -31.62 -17.87
C VAL A 146 -7.74 -32.79 -18.59
N CYS A 147 -8.85 -32.55 -19.30
CA CYS A 147 -9.53 -33.57 -20.11
C CYS A 147 -8.65 -34.13 -21.23
N VAL A 148 -7.87 -33.29 -21.90
CA VAL A 148 -6.92 -33.71 -22.94
C VAL A 148 -5.81 -34.56 -22.34
N ILE A 149 -5.17 -34.10 -21.25
CA ILE A 149 -4.11 -34.84 -20.54
C ILE A 149 -4.62 -36.20 -20.05
N TYR A 150 -5.84 -36.22 -19.49
CA TYR A 150 -6.50 -37.45 -19.06
C TYR A 150 -6.78 -38.42 -20.24
N SER A 151 -7.23 -37.90 -21.38
CA SER A 151 -7.53 -38.70 -22.57
C SER A 151 -6.26 -39.31 -23.18
N LEU A 152 -5.20 -38.51 -23.32
CA LEU A 152 -3.88 -38.96 -23.76
C LEU A 152 -3.32 -40.04 -22.82
N HIS A 153 -3.45 -39.85 -21.51
CA HIS A 153 -3.08 -40.85 -20.52
C HIS A 153 -3.84 -42.17 -20.71
N ARG A 154 -5.15 -42.14 -20.99
CA ARG A 154 -5.92 -43.36 -21.28
C ARG A 154 -5.47 -44.03 -22.59
N GLN A 155 -5.20 -43.26 -23.64
CA GLN A 155 -4.73 -43.79 -24.92
C GLN A 155 -3.33 -44.42 -24.80
N LEU A 156 -2.39 -43.74 -24.14
CA LEU A 156 -1.04 -44.25 -23.88
C LEU A 156 -1.07 -45.50 -23.02
N ARG A 157 -1.95 -45.58 -22.01
CA ARG A 157 -2.14 -46.81 -21.24
C ARG A 157 -2.69 -47.97 -22.05
N ARG A 158 -3.54 -47.72 -23.04
CA ARG A 158 -4.04 -48.75 -23.95
C ARG A 158 -2.91 -49.24 -24.87
N HIS A 159 -2.12 -48.34 -25.45
CA HIS A 159 -1.01 -48.67 -26.35
C HIS A 159 0.22 -49.30 -25.66
N ALA A 160 0.55 -48.87 -24.43
CA ALA A 160 1.64 -49.46 -23.66
C ALA A 160 1.34 -50.90 -23.18
N ARG A 161 0.07 -51.34 -23.23
CA ARG A 161 -0.32 -52.74 -22.99
C ARG A 161 -0.04 -53.62 -24.21
N SER A 162 0.01 -53.08 -25.42
CA SER A 162 0.21 -53.84 -26.66
C SER A 162 1.66 -53.87 -27.16
N HIS A 163 2.52 -52.90 -26.81
CA HIS A 163 3.92 -52.85 -27.31
C HIS A 163 5.00 -53.17 -26.26
N ARG A 164 5.87 -54.16 -26.57
CA ARG A 164 7.01 -54.58 -25.72
C ARG A 164 8.09 -53.51 -25.51
N ALA A 165 8.35 -52.65 -26.51
CA ALA A 165 9.35 -51.58 -26.43
C ALA A 165 9.02 -50.49 -25.40
N LEU A 166 7.73 -50.29 -25.09
CA LEU A 166 7.26 -49.37 -24.05
C LEU A 166 7.27 -50.03 -22.66
N GLY A 167 7.88 -51.21 -22.52
CA GLY A 167 7.94 -51.96 -21.27
C GLY A 167 8.68 -51.25 -20.13
N TRP A 168 9.56 -50.30 -20.44
CA TRP A 168 10.24 -49.47 -19.45
C TRP A 168 9.28 -48.52 -18.72
N LEU A 169 8.21 -48.03 -19.38
CA LEU A 169 7.14 -47.25 -18.74
C LEU A 169 6.36 -48.06 -17.69
N ARG A 170 6.48 -49.39 -17.68
CA ARG A 170 5.85 -50.29 -16.69
C ARG A 170 6.68 -50.46 -15.42
N ARG A 171 7.97 -50.09 -15.42
CA ARG A 171 8.89 -50.26 -14.28
C ARG A 171 8.74 -49.13 -13.27
N ALA A 172 7.76 -49.26 -12.38
CA ALA A 172 7.43 -48.25 -11.37
C ALA A 172 8.51 -47.99 -10.30
N SER A 173 9.50 -48.87 -10.13
CA SER A 173 10.60 -48.63 -9.21
C SER A 173 11.50 -47.50 -9.72
N ALA A 174 11.92 -47.51 -10.99
CA ALA A 174 12.80 -46.48 -11.55
C ALA A 174 12.20 -45.08 -11.42
N TRP A 175 10.89 -44.92 -11.68
CA TRP A 175 10.19 -43.65 -11.55
C TRP A 175 9.95 -43.22 -10.10
N ARG A 176 9.74 -44.17 -9.17
CA ARG A 176 9.65 -43.84 -7.73
C ARG A 176 10.98 -43.34 -7.19
N HIS A 177 12.08 -43.96 -7.61
CA HIS A 177 13.42 -43.51 -7.23
C HIS A 177 13.73 -42.18 -7.91
N ALA A 178 13.46 -42.01 -9.21
CA ALA A 178 13.66 -40.73 -9.91
C ALA A 178 12.83 -39.59 -9.29
N PHE A 179 11.57 -39.84 -8.94
CA PHE A 179 10.71 -38.86 -8.26
C PHE A 179 11.19 -38.56 -6.84
N ALA A 180 11.55 -39.57 -6.05
CA ALA A 180 12.09 -39.38 -4.71
C ALA A 180 13.45 -38.65 -4.73
N THR A 181 14.32 -38.97 -5.69
CA THR A 181 15.60 -38.29 -5.90
C THR A 181 15.37 -36.85 -6.35
N LEU A 182 14.44 -36.60 -7.28
CA LEU A 182 14.09 -35.23 -7.69
C LEU A 182 13.51 -34.43 -6.51
N LEU A 183 12.62 -35.03 -5.72
CA LEU A 183 12.06 -34.43 -4.51
C LEU A 183 13.17 -34.09 -3.50
N LEU A 184 14.09 -35.02 -3.24
CA LEU A 184 15.22 -34.81 -2.34
C LEU A 184 16.19 -33.74 -2.86
N LEU A 185 16.46 -33.70 -4.18
CA LEU A 185 17.29 -32.68 -4.81
C LEU A 185 16.65 -31.29 -4.76
N VAL A 186 15.33 -31.19 -4.98
CA VAL A 186 14.59 -29.92 -4.87
C VAL A 186 14.56 -29.44 -3.42
N LEU A 187 14.28 -30.33 -2.46
CA LEU A 187 14.30 -30.02 -1.03
C LEU A 187 15.72 -29.63 -0.55
N ALA A 188 16.76 -30.32 -1.03
CA ALA A 188 18.15 -30.00 -0.73
C ALA A 188 18.60 -28.67 -1.36
N ALA A 189 18.22 -28.39 -2.61
CA ALA A 189 18.51 -27.13 -3.28
C ALA A 189 17.84 -25.94 -2.57
N GLN A 190 16.58 -26.10 -2.13
CA GLN A 190 15.89 -25.12 -1.29
C GLN A 190 16.57 -24.94 0.06
N SER A 191 16.90 -26.03 0.74
CA SER A 191 17.54 -25.98 2.06
C SER A 191 18.91 -25.29 1.98
N TYR A 192 19.72 -25.62 0.96
CA TYR A 192 21.03 -25.03 0.71
C TYR A 192 20.95 -23.53 0.37
N THR A 193 19.99 -23.12 -0.46
CA THR A 193 19.80 -21.69 -0.82
C THR A 193 19.23 -20.87 0.34
N MET A 194 18.29 -21.42 1.11
CA MET A 194 17.76 -20.82 2.35
C MET A 194 18.85 -20.66 3.43
N LEU A 195 19.73 -21.65 3.58
CA LEU A 195 20.86 -21.62 4.53
C LEU A 195 21.97 -20.66 4.11
N ARG A 196 22.30 -20.54 2.82
CA ARG A 196 23.42 -19.73 2.32
C ARG A 196 23.08 -18.24 2.14
N ARG A 197 21.79 -17.88 2.03
CA ARG A 197 21.32 -16.50 1.77
C ARG A 197 20.45 -15.90 2.88
N GLY A 198 20.36 -16.56 4.04
CA GLY A 198 19.69 -16.04 5.23
C GLY A 198 20.27 -14.73 5.80
N GLY A 199 21.35 -14.19 5.22
CA GLY A 199 22.02 -12.93 5.58
C GLY A 199 21.19 -11.69 5.24
N GLU A 200 21.35 -11.10 4.05
CA GLU A 200 21.04 -9.66 3.93
C GLU A 200 20.24 -9.23 2.69
N TYR A 201 20.26 -9.95 1.56
CA TYR A 201 19.72 -9.40 0.29
C TYR A 201 18.38 -10.01 -0.17
N ALA A 202 17.99 -11.17 0.36
CA ALA A 202 16.85 -11.93 -0.18
C ALA A 202 15.48 -11.61 0.45
N ARG A 203 15.42 -10.82 1.52
CA ARG A 203 14.19 -10.74 2.36
C ARG A 203 13.12 -9.75 1.89
N THR A 204 13.32 -8.94 0.85
CA THR A 204 12.34 -7.91 0.45
C THR A 204 11.62 -8.26 -0.84
N VAL A 205 12.36 -8.57 -1.91
CA VAL A 205 11.76 -8.90 -3.22
C VAL A 205 11.21 -10.33 -3.27
N TRP A 206 11.85 -11.26 -2.55
CA TRP A 206 11.38 -12.65 -2.48
C TRP A 206 10.31 -12.87 -1.42
N ASP A 207 10.25 -12.08 -0.34
CA ASP A 207 9.08 -12.08 0.54
C ASP A 207 7.85 -11.63 -0.25
N VAL A 208 7.97 -10.67 -1.17
CA VAL A 208 6.89 -10.25 -2.10
C VAL A 208 6.55 -11.34 -3.12
N ALA A 209 7.55 -11.98 -3.73
CA ALA A 209 7.31 -13.09 -4.68
C ALA A 209 6.76 -14.36 -4.01
N ALA A 210 7.19 -14.66 -2.78
CA ALA A 210 6.75 -15.80 -1.98
C ALA A 210 5.37 -15.55 -1.35
N SER A 211 5.09 -14.33 -0.89
CA SER A 211 3.76 -13.91 -0.40
C SER A 211 2.73 -13.75 -1.51
N ALA A 212 3.16 -13.73 -2.77
CA ALA A 212 2.30 -13.85 -3.93
C ALA A 212 2.01 -15.31 -4.32
N ASN A 213 2.78 -16.30 -3.83
CA ASN A 213 2.59 -17.69 -4.20
C ASN A 213 1.54 -18.37 -3.28
N PRO A 214 0.34 -18.72 -3.81
CA PRO A 214 -0.74 -19.33 -3.01
C PRO A 214 -0.39 -20.69 -2.41
N TYR A 215 0.64 -21.34 -2.94
CA TYR A 215 1.13 -22.63 -2.45
C TYR A 215 2.46 -22.51 -1.70
N TYR A 216 2.85 -21.30 -1.29
CA TYR A 216 3.97 -21.11 -0.38
C TYR A 216 3.59 -21.61 1.02
N ILE A 217 4.26 -22.68 1.47
CA ILE A 217 4.01 -23.23 2.81
C ILE A 217 4.81 -22.43 3.85
N SER A 218 4.17 -21.42 4.43
CA SER A 218 4.71 -20.67 5.58
C SER A 218 4.96 -21.53 6.83
N ALA A 219 4.35 -22.72 6.92
CA ALA A 219 4.53 -23.64 8.05
C ALA A 219 5.92 -24.29 8.09
N ALA A 220 6.60 -24.45 6.95
CA ALA A 220 7.99 -24.93 6.91
C ALA A 220 8.94 -23.92 7.57
N ASP A 221 8.69 -22.61 7.37
CA ASP A 221 9.41 -21.54 8.06
C ASP A 221 9.22 -21.59 9.58
N HIS A 222 8.03 -22.01 10.05
CA HIS A 222 7.75 -22.15 11.48
C HIS A 222 8.47 -23.34 12.10
N TRP A 223 8.56 -24.47 11.40
CA TRP A 223 9.25 -25.68 11.86
C TRP A 223 10.77 -25.54 11.85
N LEU A 224 11.35 -24.92 10.82
CA LEU A 224 12.79 -24.65 10.73
C LEU A 224 13.25 -23.65 11.80
N ARG A 225 12.38 -22.73 12.25
CA ARG A 225 12.63 -21.86 13.42
C ARG A 225 12.67 -22.63 14.74
N LYS A 226 11.97 -23.78 14.83
CA LYS A 226 11.88 -24.61 16.03
C LYS A 226 12.91 -25.75 16.07
N ALA A 227 13.41 -26.19 14.92
CA ALA A 227 14.44 -27.23 14.84
C ALA A 227 15.76 -26.70 15.45
N ARG A 228 16.14 -27.24 16.61
CA ARG A 228 17.36 -26.89 17.35
C ARG A 228 18.60 -27.33 16.55
N LEU A 229 19.11 -26.45 15.68
CA LEU A 229 20.42 -26.58 15.06
C LEU A 229 21.52 -26.32 16.12
N PRO A 230 22.75 -26.86 15.94
CA PRO A 230 23.81 -26.82 16.96
C PRO A 230 24.16 -25.40 17.44
N ASP A 231 24.50 -25.25 18.72
CA ASP A 231 24.58 -23.96 19.42
C ASP A 231 25.53 -22.91 18.81
N THR A 232 26.55 -23.33 18.06
CA THR A 232 27.42 -22.41 17.29
C THR A 232 26.68 -21.64 16.19
N TRP A 233 25.49 -22.10 15.79
CA TRP A 233 24.60 -21.46 14.82
C TRP A 233 23.44 -20.69 15.47
N VAL A 234 23.20 -20.85 16.79
CA VAL A 234 21.99 -20.38 17.49
C VAL A 234 22.23 -19.16 18.40
N HIS A 235 23.47 -18.80 18.70
CA HIS A 235 23.78 -17.63 19.55
C HIS A 235 23.29 -16.27 19.00
N PHE A 236 22.77 -16.22 17.77
CA PHE A 236 22.11 -15.04 17.22
C PHE A 236 20.61 -14.93 17.60
N ASN A 237 19.89 -16.04 17.79
CA ASN A 237 18.43 -16.03 17.94
C ASN A 237 17.93 -15.86 19.39
N VAL A 238 18.72 -16.24 20.40
CA VAL A 238 18.32 -16.09 21.81
C VAL A 238 18.33 -14.62 22.26
N ARG A 239 19.16 -13.76 21.65
CA ARG A 239 19.10 -12.29 21.86
C ARG A 239 17.90 -11.63 21.17
N LEU A 240 17.33 -12.24 20.14
CA LEU A 240 16.19 -11.71 19.37
C LEU A 240 14.83 -12.12 19.95
N GLY A 241 14.75 -13.25 20.67
CA GLY A 241 13.54 -13.66 21.38
C GLY A 241 13.23 -12.76 22.59
N ALA A 242 14.26 -12.34 23.32
CA ALA A 242 14.12 -11.38 24.43
C ALA A 242 13.73 -9.96 23.96
N ALA A 243 14.01 -9.62 22.69
CA ALA A 243 13.65 -8.34 22.08
C ALA A 243 12.24 -8.31 21.44
N ARG A 244 11.52 -9.45 21.39
CA ARG A 244 10.19 -9.56 20.74
C ARG A 244 9.00 -9.51 21.70
N GLY A 245 9.25 -9.41 23.00
CA GLY A 245 8.22 -9.44 24.05
C GLY A 245 7.97 -8.11 24.75
N GLN A 246 8.65 -7.03 24.36
CA GLN A 246 8.39 -5.72 24.95
C GLN A 246 7.80 -4.84 23.85
N ALA A 247 6.52 -4.51 24.01
CA ALA A 247 5.95 -3.34 23.37
C ALA A 247 6.90 -2.18 23.66
N THR A 248 7.58 -1.68 22.63
CA THR A 248 8.35 -0.46 22.75
C THR A 248 7.35 0.60 23.22
N PRO A 249 7.53 1.23 24.38
CA PRO A 249 6.61 2.25 24.83
C PRO A 249 6.55 3.33 23.75
N LEU A 250 5.35 3.64 23.25
CA LEU A 250 5.14 4.84 22.44
C LEU A 250 5.70 6.05 23.20
N PRO A 251 6.23 7.06 22.50
CA PRO A 251 6.86 8.21 23.14
C PRO A 251 5.94 8.77 24.22
N ARG A 252 6.50 8.97 25.42
CA ARG A 252 5.81 9.68 26.52
C ARG A 252 5.28 10.98 25.93
N ALA A 253 3.96 11.14 25.96
CA ALA A 253 3.29 12.35 25.53
C ALA A 253 4.00 13.55 26.17
N VAL A 254 4.52 14.46 25.35
CA VAL A 254 4.91 15.80 25.81
C VAL A 254 3.67 16.36 26.52
N PRO A 255 3.78 16.84 27.77
CA PRO A 255 2.62 17.37 28.48
C PRO A 255 1.99 18.48 27.65
N ALA A 256 0.75 18.25 27.21
CA ALA A 256 0.01 19.22 26.42
C ALA A 256 -0.28 20.44 27.30
N ARG A 257 0.43 21.55 27.05
CA ARG A 257 0.08 22.86 27.60
C ARG A 257 -0.50 23.69 26.47
N LEU A 258 -1.75 24.09 26.64
CA LEU A 258 -2.41 25.10 25.82
C LEU A 258 -2.54 26.34 26.70
N ALA A 259 -1.73 27.36 26.43
CA ALA A 259 -1.89 28.65 27.09
C ALA A 259 -2.75 29.55 26.21
N ARG A 260 -3.76 30.20 26.82
CA ARG A 260 -4.60 31.18 26.13
C ARG A 260 -3.89 32.53 26.14
N GLN A 261 -3.47 33.01 24.99
CA GLN A 261 -3.42 34.46 24.74
C GLN A 261 -4.87 34.98 24.56
N PRO A 262 -5.12 36.30 24.58
CA PRO A 262 -6.44 36.83 24.26
C PRO A 262 -6.87 36.34 22.87
N ALA A 263 -7.79 35.38 22.85
CA ALA A 263 -8.34 34.82 21.63
C ALA A 263 -9.10 35.91 20.86
N PRO A 264 -9.16 35.85 19.51
CA PRO A 264 -9.98 36.77 18.74
C PRO A 264 -11.44 36.75 19.23
N ALA A 265 -12.09 37.92 19.20
CA ALA A 265 -13.44 38.13 19.73
C ALA A 265 -14.47 37.15 19.14
N ARG A 266 -14.25 36.68 17.91
CA ARG A 266 -14.97 35.58 17.26
C ARG A 266 -13.96 34.53 16.79
N ARG A 267 -14.21 33.27 17.13
CA ARG A 267 -13.40 32.14 16.64
C ARG A 267 -13.93 31.70 15.28
N PRO A 268 -13.11 31.66 14.23
CA PRO A 268 -13.54 31.21 12.92
C PRO A 268 -13.79 29.71 12.93
N ASP A 269 -14.65 29.26 12.01
CA ASP A 269 -14.76 27.84 11.71
C ASP A 269 -13.51 27.35 10.99
N ILE A 270 -13.30 26.04 10.97
CA ILE A 270 -12.16 25.39 10.32
C ILE A 270 -12.69 24.29 9.40
N LEU A 271 -12.41 24.40 8.11
CA LEU A 271 -12.74 23.38 7.11
C LEU A 271 -11.45 22.82 6.52
N PHE A 272 -11.18 21.53 6.76
CA PHE A 272 -10.14 20.79 6.04
C PHE A 272 -10.80 20.08 4.88
N LEU A 273 -10.51 20.52 3.68
CA LEU A 273 -10.92 19.87 2.46
C LEU A 273 -9.72 19.10 1.89
N THR A 274 -9.80 17.78 2.01
CA THR A 274 -8.79 16.86 1.52
C THR A 274 -9.28 16.21 0.22
N ILE A 275 -8.48 16.28 -0.83
CA ILE A 275 -8.79 15.74 -2.16
C ILE A 275 -8.04 14.42 -2.34
N GLU A 276 -8.75 13.39 -2.73
CA GLU A 276 -8.18 12.07 -3.03
C GLU A 276 -7.18 12.14 -4.20
N SER A 277 -5.98 11.59 -4.07
CA SER A 277 -5.06 11.36 -5.20
C SER A 277 -4.83 12.61 -6.09
N TRP A 278 -4.32 13.73 -5.54
CA TRP A 278 -4.25 15.01 -6.25
C TRP A 278 -2.87 15.31 -6.86
N ASN A 279 -2.77 15.24 -8.18
CA ASN A 279 -1.57 15.55 -8.95
C ASN A 279 -1.34 17.07 -9.05
N MET A 280 -0.26 17.53 -8.43
CA MET A 280 0.15 18.94 -8.44
C MET A 280 0.47 19.47 -9.84
N ALA A 281 1.10 18.67 -10.71
CA ALA A 281 1.58 19.13 -12.02
C ALA A 281 0.44 19.38 -13.03
N LEU A 282 -0.69 18.70 -12.86
CA LEU A 282 -1.88 18.85 -13.71
C LEU A 282 -2.89 19.88 -13.15
N SER A 283 -2.61 20.47 -11.99
CA SER A 283 -3.47 21.47 -11.33
C SER A 283 -3.18 22.89 -11.81
N ASP A 284 -3.08 23.06 -13.13
CA ASP A 284 -2.75 24.35 -13.76
C ASP A 284 -3.98 25.24 -14.01
N GLN A 285 -3.75 26.51 -14.35
CA GLN A 285 -4.82 27.48 -14.63
C GLN A 285 -5.75 27.04 -15.77
N ARG A 286 -5.28 26.20 -16.69
CA ARG A 286 -6.09 25.71 -17.81
C ARG A 286 -7.08 24.64 -17.34
N THR A 287 -6.66 23.79 -16.40
CA THR A 287 -7.44 22.67 -15.89
C THR A 287 -8.31 23.08 -14.70
N MET A 288 -7.77 23.91 -13.81
CA MET A 288 -8.40 24.35 -12.55
C MET A 288 -8.33 25.88 -12.38
N PRO A 289 -9.07 26.65 -13.19
CA PRO A 289 -9.03 28.11 -13.15
C PRO A 289 -9.56 28.71 -11.85
N TYR A 290 -10.58 28.11 -11.21
CA TYR A 290 -11.11 28.62 -9.95
C TYR A 290 -10.12 28.42 -8.80
N PHE A 291 -9.54 27.22 -8.65
CA PHE A 291 -8.49 26.96 -7.67
C PHE A 291 -7.29 27.90 -7.88
N SER A 292 -6.87 28.12 -9.13
CA SER A 292 -5.79 29.06 -9.45
C SER A 292 -6.13 30.50 -9.02
N SER A 293 -7.40 30.91 -9.11
CA SER A 293 -7.83 32.24 -8.67
C SER A 293 -7.75 32.44 -7.15
N LEU A 294 -7.76 31.36 -6.37
CA LEU A 294 -7.66 31.43 -4.91
C LEU A 294 -6.32 31.99 -4.42
N ALA A 295 -5.28 32.00 -5.26
CA ALA A 295 -4.01 32.64 -4.93
C ALA A 295 -4.13 34.14 -4.58
N GLN A 296 -5.22 34.81 -4.98
CA GLN A 296 -5.50 36.20 -4.62
C GLN A 296 -6.04 36.36 -3.18
N ARG A 297 -6.59 35.30 -2.59
CA ARG A 297 -7.27 35.33 -1.28
C ARG A 297 -6.65 34.39 -0.24
N CYS A 298 -5.83 33.44 -0.66
CA CYS A 298 -5.36 32.37 0.19
C CYS A 298 -3.83 32.34 0.24
N HIS A 299 -3.29 31.78 1.32
CA HIS A 299 -1.90 31.39 1.37
C HIS A 299 -1.69 30.13 0.51
N ILE A 300 -0.84 30.21 -0.52
CA ILE A 300 -0.57 29.08 -1.42
C ILE A 300 0.80 28.46 -1.11
N GLY A 301 0.80 27.18 -0.78
CA GLY A 301 2.00 26.36 -0.62
C GLY A 301 2.36 25.66 -1.93
N THR A 302 3.44 26.10 -2.58
CA THR A 302 3.89 25.53 -3.86
C THR A 302 4.87 24.36 -3.69
N ASN A 303 5.39 24.17 -2.48
CA ASN A 303 6.34 23.11 -2.12
C ASN A 303 5.82 22.29 -0.94
N HIS A 304 4.59 21.79 -1.08
CA HIS A 304 3.89 21.02 -0.06
C HIS A 304 3.91 19.51 -0.35
N TYR A 305 4.06 18.72 0.71
CA TYR A 305 4.14 17.26 0.67
C TYR A 305 3.07 16.63 1.55
N SER A 306 2.50 15.52 1.12
CA SER A 306 1.64 14.73 1.98
C SER A 306 2.44 14.05 3.09
N GLY A 307 1.76 13.59 4.14
CA GLY A 307 2.38 12.78 5.19
C GLY A 307 2.62 11.33 4.81
N ALA A 308 2.03 10.88 3.69
CA ALA A 308 2.25 9.57 3.11
C ALA A 308 1.82 9.50 1.64
N ASN A 309 2.20 8.44 0.92
CA ASN A 309 1.79 8.20 -0.47
C ASN A 309 0.48 7.39 -0.62
N GLN A 310 -0.43 7.51 0.36
CA GLN A 310 -1.70 6.79 0.41
C GLN A 310 -2.69 7.49 1.35
N THR A 311 -3.99 7.44 1.00
CA THR A 311 -5.12 8.12 1.64
C THR A 311 -5.16 8.08 3.15
N GLU A 312 -5.18 6.90 3.78
CA GLU A 312 -5.37 6.81 5.22
C GLU A 312 -4.22 7.44 5.99
N LEU A 313 -2.98 7.13 5.59
CA LEU A 313 -1.80 7.70 6.22
C LEU A 313 -1.67 9.20 5.91
N GLY A 314 -2.03 9.65 4.70
CA GLY A 314 -2.07 11.07 4.35
C GLY A 314 -3.00 11.85 5.28
N ILE A 315 -4.26 11.41 5.37
CA ILE A 315 -5.28 11.98 6.25
C ILE A 315 -4.85 11.93 7.72
N LEU A 316 -4.30 10.81 8.20
CA LEU A 316 -3.85 10.70 9.58
C LEU A 316 -2.72 11.70 9.89
N SER A 317 -1.81 11.93 8.96
CA SER A 317 -0.77 12.91 9.16
C SER A 317 -1.32 14.33 9.30
N LEU A 318 -2.25 14.68 8.41
CA LEU A 318 -2.97 15.95 8.44
C LEU A 318 -3.71 16.11 9.76
N LEU A 319 -4.44 15.08 10.20
CA LEU A 319 -5.30 15.15 11.37
C LEU A 319 -4.55 15.12 12.71
N TYR A 320 -3.33 14.61 12.73
CA TYR A 320 -2.50 14.49 13.95
C TYR A 320 -1.38 15.53 14.04
N GLY A 321 -1.05 16.19 12.93
CA GLY A 321 0.13 17.05 12.85
C GLY A 321 1.45 16.26 12.97
N ASP A 322 1.47 15.03 12.44
CA ASP A 322 2.54 14.05 12.70
C ASP A 322 2.78 13.17 11.46
N PRO A 323 4.03 12.83 11.08
CA PRO A 323 4.32 12.04 9.88
C PRO A 323 4.11 10.52 10.06
N ASN A 324 3.02 10.14 10.73
CA ASN A 324 2.55 8.76 10.89
C ASN A 324 3.46 7.79 11.65
N ILE A 325 4.37 8.28 12.50
CA ILE A 325 5.23 7.41 13.33
C ILE A 325 4.43 6.65 14.40
N PHE A 326 3.21 7.11 14.71
CA PHE A 326 2.30 6.48 15.67
C PHE A 326 1.45 5.37 15.06
N PHE A 327 1.45 5.20 13.73
CA PHE A 327 0.57 4.25 13.08
C PHE A 327 1.05 2.81 13.29
N ALA A 328 0.20 1.99 13.91
CA ALA A 328 0.50 0.62 14.32
C ALA A 328 -0.10 -0.43 13.37
N GLY A 329 -0.76 0.00 12.29
CA GLY A 329 -1.48 -0.89 11.38
C GLY A 329 -2.94 -1.12 11.78
N TYR A 330 -3.74 -1.62 10.83
CA TYR A 330 -5.18 -1.82 11.01
C TYR A 330 -5.53 -2.95 12.00
N ARG A 331 -4.63 -3.94 12.14
CA ARG A 331 -4.89 -5.21 12.86
C ARG A 331 -4.22 -5.33 14.24
N GLN A 332 -3.38 -4.38 14.66
CA GLN A 332 -2.69 -4.50 15.95
C GLN A 332 -3.66 -4.25 17.13
N HIS A 333 -3.79 -5.26 18.00
CA HIS A 333 -4.54 -5.22 19.27
C HIS A 333 -3.81 -4.44 20.38
N ALA A 334 -3.16 -3.31 20.06
CA ALA A 334 -2.57 -2.47 21.08
C ALA A 334 -3.69 -1.72 21.83
N SER A 335 -3.66 -1.77 23.15
CA SER A 335 -4.70 -1.32 24.08
C SER A 335 -4.94 0.20 24.11
N VAL A 336 -4.20 1.02 23.35
CA VAL A 336 -4.43 2.46 23.24
C VAL A 336 -4.06 2.95 21.83
N VAL A 337 -5.06 3.36 21.04
CA VAL A 337 -4.81 4.17 19.84
C VAL A 337 -4.63 5.62 20.30
N ARG A 338 -3.48 6.23 19.99
CA ARG A 338 -3.23 7.66 20.25
C ARG A 338 -4.35 8.46 19.60
N GLN A 339 -5.07 9.28 20.35
CA GLN A 339 -6.05 10.23 19.82
C GLN A 339 -5.33 11.45 19.22
N SER A 340 -5.95 12.14 18.26
CA SER A 340 -5.40 13.36 17.69
C SER A 340 -5.31 14.44 18.77
N PRO A 341 -4.11 15.04 18.99
CA PRO A 341 -3.95 16.08 20.00
C PRO A 341 -4.67 17.37 19.60
N TYR A 342 -4.71 17.70 18.31
CA TYR A 342 -5.34 18.92 17.79
C TYR A 342 -6.86 18.84 17.85
N ILE A 343 -7.46 17.72 17.43
CA ILE A 343 -8.91 17.55 17.46
C ILE A 343 -9.42 17.54 18.91
N GLN A 344 -8.69 16.89 19.83
CA GLN A 344 -8.99 16.97 21.26
C GLN A 344 -8.91 18.40 21.80
N ALA A 345 -7.88 19.16 21.40
CA ALA A 345 -7.73 20.55 21.83
C ALA A 345 -8.89 21.41 21.30
N LEU A 346 -9.29 21.25 20.04
CA LEU A 346 -10.44 21.93 19.46
C LEU A 346 -11.74 21.58 20.21
N GLY A 347 -11.96 20.30 20.53
CA GLY A 347 -13.11 19.87 21.34
C GLY A 347 -13.14 20.54 22.72
N LYS A 348 -11.98 20.62 23.41
CA LYS A 348 -11.85 21.35 24.71
C LYS A 348 -12.05 22.85 24.57
N LEU A 349 -11.79 23.41 23.40
CA LEU A 349 -12.05 24.81 23.07
C LEU A 349 -13.53 25.05 22.69
N GLY A 350 -14.37 24.01 22.66
CA GLY A 350 -15.80 24.12 22.35
C GLY A 350 -16.12 24.05 20.87
N TYR A 351 -15.20 23.57 20.02
CA TYR A 351 -15.51 23.31 18.62
C TYR A 351 -16.39 22.06 18.47
N SER A 352 -17.39 22.15 17.60
CA SER A 352 -18.07 20.97 17.06
C SER A 352 -17.15 20.32 16.03
N THR A 353 -16.63 19.11 16.30
CA THR A 353 -15.63 18.44 15.44
C THR A 353 -16.27 17.26 14.71
N GLY A 354 -16.33 17.30 13.38
CA GLY A 354 -16.96 16.25 12.59
C GLY A 354 -16.30 15.96 11.24
N ARG A 355 -16.69 14.84 10.64
CA ARG A 355 -16.30 14.45 9.28
C ARG A 355 -17.49 14.45 8.33
N VAL A 356 -17.26 14.81 7.07
CA VAL A 356 -18.21 14.69 5.96
C VAL A 356 -17.48 14.03 4.79
N VAL A 357 -17.89 12.82 4.42
CA VAL A 357 -17.19 12.01 3.41
C VAL A 357 -18.19 11.37 2.45
N SER A 358 -17.69 10.89 1.32
CA SER A 358 -18.49 10.11 0.37
C SER A 358 -18.34 8.60 0.65
N ASP A 359 -19.38 7.79 0.43
CA ASP A 359 -19.42 6.32 0.67
C ASP A 359 -18.35 5.58 -0.15
N LEU A 360 -17.98 6.17 -1.28
CA LEU A 360 -16.89 5.69 -2.14
C LEU A 360 -15.52 5.65 -1.42
N THR A 361 -15.36 6.33 -0.29
CA THR A 361 -14.07 6.44 0.41
C THR A 361 -13.62 5.17 1.14
N GLN A 362 -14.46 4.14 1.34
CA GLN A 362 -14.13 2.87 2.03
C GLN A 362 -13.09 2.99 3.19
N GLN A 363 -13.11 4.06 3.99
CA GLN A 363 -12.15 4.32 5.08
C GLN A 363 -12.39 3.44 6.33
N ASN A 364 -13.06 2.29 6.14
CA ASN A 364 -13.52 1.38 7.18
C ASN A 364 -12.39 0.67 7.95
N THR A 365 -11.12 0.89 7.58
CA THR A 365 -9.95 0.21 8.16
C THR A 365 -9.23 1.01 9.27
N ILE A 366 -9.51 2.32 9.42
CA ILE A 366 -8.91 3.20 10.44
C ILE A 366 -9.86 3.89 11.46
N PRO A 367 -11.15 3.54 11.66
CA PRO A 367 -12.05 4.27 12.57
C PRO A 367 -11.49 4.57 13.97
N ARG A 368 -10.65 3.67 14.51
CA ARG A 368 -10.02 3.85 15.83
C ARG A 368 -9.08 5.06 15.90
N TYR A 369 -8.39 5.39 14.82
CA TYR A 369 -7.55 6.59 14.71
C TYR A 369 -8.37 7.86 14.50
N LEU A 370 -9.65 7.73 14.19
CA LEU A 370 -10.57 8.85 13.98
C LEU A 370 -11.48 9.09 15.20
N ALA A 371 -11.27 8.38 16.31
CA ALA A 371 -12.10 8.46 17.51
C ALA A 371 -12.04 9.82 18.27
N SER A 372 -11.32 10.82 17.75
CA SER A 372 -11.17 12.14 18.40
C SER A 372 -12.29 13.12 18.02
N PHE A 373 -13.08 12.82 16.99
CA PHE A 373 -14.22 13.65 16.59
C PHE A 373 -15.38 13.53 17.59
N ASN A 374 -16.08 14.63 17.84
CA ASN A 374 -17.20 14.69 18.80
C ASN A 374 -18.59 14.69 18.13
N GLN A 375 -18.63 14.82 16.79
CA GLN A 375 -19.83 14.62 15.99
C GLN A 375 -19.75 13.32 15.22
N ALA A 376 -20.92 12.72 14.95
CA ALA A 376 -21.02 11.58 14.05
C ALA A 376 -20.52 11.97 12.64
N GLU A 377 -19.81 11.04 12.01
CA GLU A 377 -19.47 11.14 10.60
C GLU A 377 -20.74 11.12 9.75
N VAL A 378 -20.79 11.99 8.74
CA VAL A 378 -21.82 11.94 7.71
C VAL A 378 -21.20 11.37 6.45
N VAL A 379 -21.83 10.33 5.94
CA VAL A 379 -21.45 9.65 4.71
C VAL A 379 -22.55 9.87 3.69
N ASN A 380 -22.26 10.60 2.62
CA ASN A 380 -23.16 10.76 1.48
C ASN A 380 -22.73 9.87 0.32
N GLN A 381 -23.59 9.65 -0.68
CA GLN A 381 -23.22 8.79 -1.82
C GLN A 381 -22.27 9.48 -2.79
N GLN A 382 -22.44 10.79 -3.01
CA GLN A 382 -21.68 11.55 -4.00
C GLN A 382 -21.03 12.79 -3.38
N ASP A 383 -19.91 13.23 -3.95
CA ASP A 383 -19.19 14.41 -3.46
C ASP A 383 -20.04 15.69 -3.52
N TRP A 384 -20.90 15.82 -4.53
CA TRP A 384 -21.80 16.98 -4.69
C TRP A 384 -22.79 17.14 -3.53
N ASP A 385 -23.26 16.04 -2.94
CA ASP A 385 -24.18 16.06 -1.79
C ASP A 385 -23.50 16.64 -0.53
N ASN A 386 -22.18 16.50 -0.43
CA ASN A 386 -21.40 17.00 0.71
C ASN A 386 -21.44 18.53 0.81
N ILE A 387 -21.68 19.26 -0.28
CA ILE A 387 -21.68 20.73 -0.27
C ILE A 387 -22.72 21.26 0.70
N ALA A 388 -23.96 20.81 0.58
CA ALA A 388 -25.06 21.26 1.43
C ALA A 388 -24.83 20.86 2.89
N THR A 389 -24.30 19.67 3.13
CA THR A 389 -23.96 19.16 4.47
C THR A 389 -22.86 20.01 5.13
N ILE A 390 -21.76 20.29 4.43
CA ILE A 390 -20.65 21.11 4.94
C ILE A 390 -21.16 22.52 5.26
N ALA A 391 -21.87 23.15 4.33
CA ALA A 391 -22.36 24.51 4.50
C ALA A 391 -23.38 24.61 5.65
N ALA A 392 -24.25 23.60 5.83
CA ALA A 392 -25.16 23.53 6.97
C ALA A 392 -24.41 23.42 8.30
N ARG A 393 -23.35 22.58 8.35
CA ARG A 393 -22.53 22.41 9.55
C ARG A 393 -21.78 23.68 9.96
N LEU A 394 -21.27 24.44 9.00
CA LEU A 394 -20.59 25.73 9.26
C LEU A 394 -21.55 26.85 9.66
N ARG A 395 -22.85 26.76 9.34
CA ARG A 395 -23.85 27.75 9.74
C ARG A 395 -24.42 27.51 11.15
N HIS A 396 -24.12 26.39 11.79
CA HIS A 396 -24.61 26.12 13.14
C HIS A 396 -23.98 27.08 14.17
N PRO A 397 -24.69 27.44 15.25
CA PRO A 397 -24.13 28.32 16.28
C PRO A 397 -22.91 27.71 16.98
N GLY A 398 -21.85 28.53 17.12
CA GLY A 398 -20.57 28.12 17.73
C GLY A 398 -19.55 27.68 16.69
N PRO A 399 -18.26 27.59 17.06
CA PRO A 399 -17.22 27.27 16.09
C PRO A 399 -17.24 25.78 15.72
N ALA A 400 -17.01 25.46 14.45
CA ALA A 400 -16.96 24.11 13.93
C ALA A 400 -15.58 23.78 13.33
N PHE A 401 -15.15 22.52 13.49
CA PHE A 401 -14.06 21.93 12.73
C PHE A 401 -14.62 20.77 11.91
N ILE A 402 -14.51 20.87 10.59
CA ILE A 402 -15.00 19.86 9.66
C ILE A 402 -13.83 19.35 8.84
N HIS A 403 -13.62 18.04 8.85
CA HIS A 403 -12.81 17.38 7.83
C HIS A 403 -13.72 16.82 6.73
N ALA A 404 -13.61 17.37 5.53
CA ALA A 404 -14.28 16.92 4.33
C ALA A 404 -13.29 16.17 3.40
N HIS A 405 -13.75 15.10 2.76
CA HIS A 405 -12.96 14.36 1.79
C HIS A 405 -13.67 14.30 0.44
N TYR A 406 -13.01 14.73 -0.63
CA TYR A 406 -13.50 14.67 -2.00
C TYR A 406 -12.88 13.47 -2.72
N TYR A 407 -13.70 12.58 -3.28
CA TYR A 407 -13.23 11.27 -3.76
C TYR A 407 -13.10 11.15 -5.28
N ALA A 408 -13.83 11.92 -6.09
CA ALA A 408 -13.98 11.65 -7.53
C ALA A 408 -12.68 11.64 -8.36
N THR A 409 -11.58 12.18 -7.83
CA THR A 409 -10.23 12.11 -8.42
C THR A 409 -9.55 10.74 -8.25
N HIS A 410 -10.12 9.82 -7.48
CA HIS A 410 -9.65 8.43 -7.34
C HIS A 410 -9.73 7.65 -8.64
N TYR A 411 -8.91 6.59 -8.79
CA TYR A 411 -9.07 5.65 -9.90
C TYR A 411 -10.47 5.00 -9.87
N PRO A 412 -11.15 4.77 -11.01
CA PRO A 412 -10.70 4.86 -12.39
C PRO A 412 -10.92 6.25 -13.03
N TYR A 413 -10.84 7.32 -12.24
CA TYR A 413 -10.93 8.73 -12.66
C TYR A 413 -12.27 9.00 -13.36
N LEU A 414 -13.36 8.79 -12.64
CA LEU A 414 -14.71 9.04 -13.16
C LEU A 414 -15.06 10.51 -12.97
N HIS A 415 -15.66 11.09 -13.99
CA HIS A 415 -16.20 12.45 -13.97
C HIS A 415 -17.54 12.48 -14.68
N ALA A 416 -18.37 13.49 -14.39
CA ALA A 416 -19.62 13.69 -15.10
C ALA A 416 -19.37 14.07 -16.58
N PRO A 417 -20.30 13.76 -17.50
CA PRO A 417 -20.15 14.05 -18.92
C PRO A 417 -19.88 15.53 -19.25
N ASP A 418 -20.45 16.44 -18.46
CA ASP A 418 -20.32 17.89 -18.65
C ASP A 418 -18.89 18.40 -18.40
N TYR A 419 -18.05 17.62 -17.72
CA TYR A 419 -16.65 17.95 -17.43
C TYR A 419 -15.64 17.31 -18.40
N ALA A 420 -16.13 16.68 -19.47
CA ALA A 420 -15.29 15.94 -20.43
C ALA A 420 -14.60 16.84 -21.48
N ALA A 421 -13.88 17.88 -21.01
CA ALA A 421 -13.28 18.93 -21.82
C ALA A 421 -12.01 18.50 -22.58
N HIS A 422 -11.23 17.57 -22.01
CA HIS A 422 -9.98 17.07 -22.59
C HIS A 422 -10.23 15.77 -23.35
N ARG A 423 -10.02 15.78 -24.67
CA ARG A 423 -10.22 14.64 -25.58
C ARG A 423 -9.00 14.42 -26.50
N PRO A 424 -8.74 13.19 -26.97
CA PRO A 424 -9.42 11.95 -26.59
C PRO A 424 -9.08 11.55 -25.15
N GLU A 425 -9.99 10.87 -24.48
CA GLU A 425 -9.78 10.28 -23.15
C GLU A 425 -10.14 8.79 -23.15
N THR A 426 -9.71 8.06 -22.12
CA THR A 426 -10.13 6.66 -21.97
C THR A 426 -11.62 6.58 -21.61
N PRO A 427 -12.34 5.56 -22.08
CA PRO A 427 -13.75 5.38 -21.72
C PRO A 427 -13.90 5.00 -20.23
N PRO A 428 -15.06 5.22 -19.59
CA PRO A 428 -15.28 4.91 -18.17
C PRO A 428 -14.95 3.46 -17.77
N GLN A 429 -15.16 2.52 -18.69
CA GLN A 429 -14.90 1.09 -18.53
C GLN A 429 -13.45 0.67 -18.86
N PHE A 430 -12.52 1.63 -18.99
CA PHE A 430 -11.12 1.33 -19.31
C PHE A 430 -10.47 0.48 -18.22
N ASN A 431 -9.77 -0.59 -18.63
CA ASN A 431 -9.09 -1.48 -17.71
C ASN A 431 -7.72 -0.93 -17.30
N PHE A 432 -7.68 -0.28 -16.14
CA PHE A 432 -6.47 0.25 -15.51
C PHE A 432 -5.50 -0.82 -14.98
N GLN A 433 -5.85 -2.10 -15.05
CA GLN A 433 -4.97 -3.24 -14.74
C GLN A 433 -4.34 -3.86 -16.01
N SER A 434 -4.61 -3.30 -17.19
CA SER A 434 -4.06 -3.81 -18.45
C SER A 434 -2.55 -3.54 -18.58
N THR A 435 -1.85 -4.31 -19.41
CA THR A 435 -0.43 -4.08 -19.74
C THR A 435 -0.22 -2.88 -20.69
N ASN A 436 -1.30 -2.30 -21.22
CA ASN A 436 -1.27 -1.28 -22.27
C ASN A 436 -1.46 0.15 -21.74
N LEU A 437 -1.24 0.39 -20.44
CA LEU A 437 -1.39 1.72 -19.83
C LEU A 437 -0.55 2.78 -20.54
N ALA A 438 0.73 2.47 -20.81
CA ALA A 438 1.64 3.38 -21.48
C ALA A 438 1.19 3.76 -22.91
N LEU A 439 0.56 2.82 -23.64
CA LEU A 439 0.01 3.09 -24.98
C LEU A 439 -1.17 4.07 -24.94
N ASN A 440 -1.89 4.12 -23.81
CA ASN A 440 -3.05 4.99 -23.60
C ASN A 440 -2.73 6.22 -22.73
N ARG A 441 -1.43 6.51 -22.50
CA ARG A 441 -1.00 7.55 -21.55
C ARG A 441 -1.72 8.88 -21.71
N HIS A 442 -1.83 9.38 -22.95
CA HIS A 442 -2.44 10.69 -23.23
C HIS A 442 -3.94 10.68 -22.91
N ALA A 443 -4.63 9.59 -23.26
CA ALA A 443 -6.05 9.43 -23.00
C ALA A 443 -6.35 9.28 -21.50
N ILE A 444 -5.48 8.59 -20.75
CA ILE A 444 -5.57 8.47 -19.29
C ILE A 444 -5.35 9.84 -18.61
N VAL A 445 -4.30 10.57 -19.02
CA VAL A 445 -4.01 11.91 -18.48
C VAL A 445 -5.15 12.88 -18.76
N ASN A 446 -5.75 12.84 -19.96
CA ASN A 446 -6.91 13.67 -20.29
C ASN A 446 -8.13 13.32 -19.43
N ARG A 447 -8.37 12.03 -19.17
CA ARG A 447 -9.44 11.59 -18.27
C ARG A 447 -9.29 12.15 -16.86
N TYR A 448 -8.06 12.11 -16.34
CA TYR A 448 -7.77 12.70 -15.03
C TYR A 448 -7.89 14.22 -15.03
N ARG A 449 -7.48 14.92 -16.10
CA ARG A 449 -7.74 16.38 -16.18
C ARG A 449 -9.23 16.70 -16.13
N ASN A 450 -10.08 15.85 -16.69
CA ASN A 450 -11.54 16.03 -16.61
C ASN A 450 -12.07 15.86 -15.18
N THR A 451 -11.50 14.97 -14.36
CA THR A 451 -11.86 14.88 -12.92
C THR A 451 -11.41 16.13 -12.15
N LEU A 452 -10.25 16.69 -12.49
CA LEU A 452 -9.79 17.98 -11.93
C LEU A 452 -10.69 19.15 -12.34
N GLY A 453 -11.21 19.15 -13.57
CA GLY A 453 -12.19 20.15 -14.02
C GLY A 453 -13.51 20.08 -13.25
N GLU A 454 -13.98 18.87 -12.93
CA GLU A 454 -15.13 18.68 -12.04
C GLU A 454 -14.85 19.16 -10.62
N LEU A 455 -13.68 18.80 -10.06
CA LEU A 455 -13.24 19.28 -8.75
C LEU A 455 -13.19 20.81 -8.69
N ASP A 456 -12.70 21.49 -9.73
CA ASP A 456 -12.65 22.96 -9.79
C ASP A 456 -14.06 23.58 -9.72
N ALA A 457 -15.03 23.00 -10.42
CA ALA A 457 -16.43 23.41 -10.37
C ALA A 457 -17.06 23.13 -9.00
N TRP A 458 -16.75 21.97 -8.41
CA TRP A 458 -17.22 21.59 -7.07
C TRP A 458 -16.67 22.54 -5.99
N LEU A 459 -15.37 22.86 -6.04
CA LEU A 459 -14.73 23.85 -5.17
C LEU A 459 -15.44 25.20 -5.27
N LYS A 460 -15.71 25.67 -6.49
CA LYS A 460 -16.44 26.92 -6.73
C LYS A 460 -17.84 26.91 -6.13
N ALA A 461 -18.55 25.80 -6.26
CA ALA A 461 -19.89 25.66 -5.72
C ALA A 461 -19.89 25.64 -4.19
N LEU A 462 -18.95 24.92 -3.56
CA LEU A 462 -18.82 24.85 -2.10
C LEU A 462 -18.44 26.21 -1.50
N LEU A 463 -17.35 26.82 -1.98
CA LEU A 463 -16.81 28.04 -1.38
C LEU A 463 -17.74 29.24 -1.55
N ARG A 464 -18.69 29.21 -2.49
CA ARG A 464 -19.77 30.20 -2.63
C ARG A 464 -20.87 30.07 -1.56
N GLN A 465 -20.98 28.93 -0.90
CA GLN A 465 -22.02 28.67 0.11
C GLN A 465 -21.56 28.89 1.55
N ILE A 466 -20.30 29.27 1.75
CA ILE A 466 -19.69 29.47 3.07
C ILE A 466 -19.13 30.88 3.19
N ASP A 467 -19.08 31.40 4.43
CA ASP A 467 -18.52 32.70 4.73
C ASP A 467 -17.00 32.60 4.94
N LEU A 468 -16.24 32.86 3.87
CA LEU A 468 -14.77 32.83 3.90
C LEU A 468 -14.14 33.91 4.80
N ASP A 469 -14.90 34.92 5.24
CA ASP A 469 -14.42 35.91 6.21
C ASP A 469 -14.66 35.47 7.67
N ALA A 470 -15.34 34.33 7.87
CA ALA A 470 -15.54 33.69 9.16
C ALA A 470 -15.01 32.25 9.23
N THR A 471 -14.38 31.74 8.17
CA THR A 471 -13.90 30.34 8.11
C THR A 471 -12.45 30.27 7.60
N ILE A 472 -11.62 29.50 8.28
CA ILE A 472 -10.32 29.04 7.78
C ILE A 472 -10.57 27.78 6.93
N VAL A 473 -10.29 27.84 5.64
CA VAL A 473 -10.41 26.72 4.71
C VAL A 473 -9.03 26.25 4.27
N VAL A 474 -8.69 25.00 4.57
CA VAL A 474 -7.52 24.32 4.04
C VAL A 474 -7.96 23.45 2.87
N ILE A 475 -7.29 23.58 1.73
CA ILE A 475 -7.53 22.79 0.52
C ILE A 475 -6.20 22.12 0.15
N THR A 476 -6.16 20.80 0.22
CA THR A 476 -4.97 20.00 -0.10
C THR A 476 -5.39 18.62 -0.56
N GLY A 477 -4.48 17.86 -1.16
CA GLY A 477 -4.68 16.44 -1.45
C GLY A 477 -4.28 15.60 -0.24
N ASP A 478 -4.83 14.39 -0.10
CA ASP A 478 -4.35 13.42 0.89
C ASP A 478 -2.95 12.88 0.56
N HIS A 479 -2.67 12.76 -0.73
CA HIS A 479 -1.39 12.44 -1.34
C HIS A 479 -1.36 12.87 -2.82
N GLY A 480 -0.19 12.70 -3.46
CA GLY A 480 -0.04 12.93 -4.89
C GLY A 480 -0.46 11.71 -5.72
N GLU A 481 -0.69 11.92 -7.02
CA GLU A 481 -1.03 10.86 -7.97
C GLU A 481 -0.08 10.91 -9.15
N GLU A 482 0.61 9.81 -9.46
CA GLU A 482 1.50 9.78 -10.62
C GLU A 482 0.72 9.53 -11.92
N MET A 483 0.99 10.36 -12.92
CA MET A 483 0.36 10.37 -14.23
C MET A 483 1.42 10.24 -15.35
N PHE A 484 2.28 9.23 -15.21
CA PHE A 484 3.39 8.86 -16.11
C PHE A 484 4.60 9.79 -16.11
N GLU A 485 4.76 10.68 -15.13
CA GLU A 485 5.93 11.55 -15.02
C GLU A 485 7.23 10.75 -14.81
N THR A 486 7.18 9.63 -14.07
CA THR A 486 8.32 8.72 -13.91
C THR A 486 8.11 7.36 -14.58
N GLY A 487 7.13 7.29 -15.48
CA GLY A 487 6.76 6.09 -16.22
C GLY A 487 5.79 5.16 -15.51
N ARG A 488 5.25 5.53 -14.33
CA ARG A 488 4.20 4.78 -13.62
C ARG A 488 2.88 5.54 -13.63
N LEU A 489 1.83 4.84 -13.28
CA LEU A 489 0.50 5.40 -13.05
C LEU A 489 0.10 5.06 -11.62
N GLY A 490 -0.51 6.02 -10.93
CA GLY A 490 -1.03 5.85 -9.58
C GLY A 490 -0.03 6.14 -8.47
N HIS A 491 -0.39 5.76 -7.25
CA HIS A 491 0.36 6.03 -6.03
C HIS A 491 0.73 4.73 -5.30
N ALA A 492 1.07 4.82 -4.01
CA ALA A 492 1.36 3.67 -3.14
C ALA A 492 2.59 2.80 -3.53
N SER A 493 3.31 3.14 -4.60
CA SER A 493 4.37 2.30 -5.17
C SER A 493 5.78 2.81 -4.89
N THR A 494 5.96 4.13 -4.99
CA THR A 494 7.23 4.83 -4.73
C THR A 494 7.01 6.05 -3.86
N LEU A 495 8.10 6.70 -3.46
CA LEU A 495 8.08 7.98 -2.75
C LEU A 495 8.60 9.10 -3.66
N ASP A 496 8.43 8.94 -4.97
CA ASP A 496 8.82 9.95 -5.94
C ASP A 496 7.83 11.12 -5.88
N ALA A 497 8.32 12.31 -6.23
CA ALA A 497 7.58 13.56 -6.09
C ALA A 497 6.11 13.52 -6.58
N PRO A 498 5.76 12.90 -7.72
CA PRO A 498 4.36 12.84 -8.17
C PRO A 498 3.41 12.12 -7.19
N GLN A 499 3.89 11.15 -6.40
CA GLN A 499 3.05 10.39 -5.45
C GLN A 499 2.97 11.05 -4.06
N ILE A 500 3.83 12.04 -3.78
CA ILE A 500 3.98 12.62 -2.43
C ILE A 500 3.81 14.14 -2.37
N ARG A 501 3.76 14.83 -3.52
CA ARG A 501 3.50 16.28 -3.59
C ARG A 501 2.05 16.54 -3.94
N THR A 502 1.47 17.52 -3.27
CA THR A 502 0.09 17.95 -3.48
C THR A 502 -0.03 19.47 -3.39
N PRO A 503 -1.00 20.10 -4.08
CA PRO A 503 -1.33 21.50 -3.83
C PRO A 503 -1.67 21.76 -2.36
N LEU A 504 -1.38 22.97 -1.87
CA LEU A 504 -1.87 23.49 -0.59
C LEU A 504 -2.39 24.91 -0.77
N ALA A 505 -3.63 25.16 -0.34
CA ALA A 505 -4.17 26.50 -0.13
C ALA A 505 -4.75 26.63 1.28
N ILE A 506 -4.44 27.71 1.98
CA ILE A 506 -5.04 28.07 3.28
C ILE A 506 -5.72 29.42 3.09
N CYS A 507 -7.05 29.41 2.96
CA CYS A 507 -7.87 30.61 2.87
C CYS A 507 -8.32 30.97 4.28
N ALA A 508 -7.86 32.10 4.82
CA ALA A 508 -8.22 32.53 6.16
C ALA A 508 -8.83 33.95 6.14
N PRO A 509 -9.62 34.32 7.16
CA PRO A 509 -10.09 35.70 7.31
C PRO A 509 -8.91 36.68 7.28
N ALA A 510 -9.06 37.79 6.55
CA ALA A 510 -7.98 38.77 6.34
C ALA A 510 -7.43 39.39 7.64
N THR A 511 -8.19 39.31 8.73
CA THR A 511 -7.79 39.75 10.07
C THR A 511 -6.77 38.81 10.75
N LEU A 512 -6.59 37.59 10.24
CA LEU A 512 -5.63 36.63 10.79
C LEU A 512 -4.25 36.77 10.15
N ALA A 513 -3.21 36.49 10.93
CA ALA A 513 -1.84 36.54 10.45
C ALA A 513 -1.60 35.51 9.32
N GLY A 514 -0.90 35.91 8.26
CA GLY A 514 -0.57 35.01 7.15
C GLY A 514 -1.75 34.59 6.28
N ALA A 515 -2.88 35.33 6.31
CA ALA A 515 -4.09 35.00 5.58
C ALA A 515 -3.93 34.95 4.05
N THR A 516 -2.96 35.69 3.50
CA THR A 516 -2.65 35.73 2.06
C THR A 516 -1.14 35.66 1.82
N GLY A 517 -0.75 35.14 0.65
CA GLY A 517 0.65 35.10 0.21
C GLY A 517 0.99 33.81 -0.54
N ALA A 518 2.15 33.76 -1.19
CA ALA A 518 2.69 32.53 -1.75
C ALA A 518 3.95 32.15 -0.98
N SER A 519 4.05 30.88 -0.60
CA SER A 519 5.25 30.33 0.02
C SER A 519 5.86 29.25 -0.86
N ALA A 520 7.15 29.44 -1.16
CA ALA A 520 8.00 28.39 -1.70
C ALA A 520 8.65 27.56 -0.58
N ALA A 521 8.37 27.88 0.69
CA ALA A 521 8.88 27.11 1.82
C ALA A 521 8.36 25.67 1.73
N LEU A 522 9.26 24.75 2.07
CA LEU A 522 8.91 23.36 2.24
C LEU A 522 7.82 23.25 3.30
N SER A 523 6.83 22.38 3.09
CA SER A 523 5.80 22.09 4.08
C SER A 523 5.27 20.68 3.92
N SER A 524 4.64 20.15 4.96
CA SER A 524 3.98 18.86 4.95
C SER A 524 2.61 18.92 5.62
N HIS A 525 1.81 17.87 5.48
CA HIS A 525 0.53 17.76 6.19
C HIS A 525 0.65 17.94 7.71
N ALA A 526 1.77 17.49 8.29
CA ALA A 526 2.01 17.63 9.72
C ALA A 526 2.00 19.10 10.18
N ASP A 527 2.34 20.03 9.28
CA ASP A 527 2.58 21.44 9.57
C ASP A 527 1.31 22.30 9.54
N ILE A 528 0.22 21.79 8.96
CA ILE A 528 -1.03 22.54 8.76
C ILE A 528 -1.72 22.88 10.08
N PHE A 529 -1.92 21.91 10.96
CA PHE A 529 -2.57 22.14 12.25
C PHE A 529 -1.79 23.11 13.16
N PRO A 530 -0.46 22.95 13.36
CA PRO A 530 0.37 23.94 14.03
C PRO A 530 0.16 25.36 13.49
N THR A 531 0.13 25.51 12.16
CA THR A 531 -0.08 26.80 11.48
C THR A 531 -1.41 27.43 11.86
N ILE A 532 -2.49 26.65 11.87
CA ILE A 532 -3.82 27.16 12.21
C ILE A 532 -3.92 27.54 13.68
N PHE A 533 -3.32 26.76 14.58
CA PHE A 533 -3.31 27.11 15.99
C PHE A 533 -2.56 28.43 16.24
N ASP A 534 -1.47 28.67 15.52
CA ASP A 534 -0.76 29.95 15.55
C ASP A 534 -1.61 31.09 14.95
N MET A 535 -2.30 30.86 13.82
CA MET A 535 -3.25 31.85 13.24
C MET A 535 -4.35 32.24 14.24
N LEU A 536 -4.79 31.29 15.07
CA LEU A 536 -5.80 31.50 16.11
C LEU A 536 -5.22 32.14 17.40
N GLY A 537 -3.91 32.37 17.45
CA GLY A 537 -3.22 32.95 18.61
C GLY A 537 -3.11 32.00 19.80
N PHE A 538 -3.12 30.68 19.57
CA PHE A 538 -2.93 29.72 20.64
C PHE A 538 -1.44 29.43 20.86
N GLU A 539 -0.96 29.59 22.09
CA GLU A 539 0.33 29.02 22.47
C GLU A 539 0.14 27.52 22.74
N HIS A 540 0.70 26.69 21.86
CA HIS A 540 0.52 25.25 21.93
C HIS A 540 1.87 24.52 22.03
N ARG A 541 1.95 23.58 22.97
CA ARG A 541 2.97 22.52 23.00
C ARG A 541 2.25 21.19 22.98
N LEU A 542 1.61 20.90 21.85
CA LEU A 542 0.94 19.63 21.65
C LEU A 542 1.96 18.56 21.28
N SER A 543 1.65 17.31 21.60
CA SER A 543 2.46 16.17 21.20
C SER A 543 2.27 15.92 19.72
N SER A 544 2.97 16.66 18.87
CA SER A 544 2.99 16.55 17.41
C SER A 544 4.38 16.92 16.88
N MET A 545 4.72 16.53 15.66
CA MET A 545 6.05 16.82 15.08
C MET A 545 6.05 17.96 14.07
N GLY A 546 4.87 18.34 13.56
CA GLY A 546 4.75 19.46 12.63
C GLY A 546 5.09 20.80 13.25
N ARG A 547 5.45 21.75 12.39
CA ARG A 547 5.78 23.13 12.75
C ARG A 547 4.91 24.09 11.97
N SER A 548 4.61 25.23 12.58
CA SER A 548 3.86 26.29 11.92
C SER A 548 4.59 26.81 10.69
N LEU A 549 3.85 27.09 9.63
CA LEU A 549 4.33 27.76 8.43
C LEU A 549 4.49 29.27 8.64
N LEU A 550 4.05 29.79 9.80
CA LEU A 550 4.21 31.20 10.17
C LEU A 550 5.52 31.42 10.96
N GLY A 551 6.23 32.50 10.64
CA GLY A 551 7.43 32.91 11.37
C GLY A 551 8.70 32.11 11.03
N GLU A 552 9.76 32.30 11.83
CA GLU A 552 11.11 31.74 11.56
C GLU A 552 11.21 30.22 11.78
N GLN A 553 10.17 29.58 12.31
CA GLN A 553 10.15 28.16 12.67
C GLN A 553 9.60 27.24 11.57
N ALA A 554 9.44 27.76 10.34
CA ALA A 554 8.95 27.00 9.20
C ALA A 554 9.69 25.64 9.05
N PRO A 555 8.97 24.57 8.68
CA PRO A 555 9.53 23.24 8.53
C PRO A 555 10.54 23.21 7.38
N LYS A 556 11.62 22.45 7.59
CA LYS A 556 12.73 22.34 6.61
C LYS A 556 13.00 20.92 6.17
N VAL A 557 12.25 19.99 6.73
CA VAL A 557 12.17 18.61 6.29
C VAL A 557 10.69 18.22 6.27
N ALA A 558 10.25 17.63 5.17
CA ALA A 558 8.96 16.97 5.06
C ALA A 558 9.21 15.46 5.13
N LEU A 559 8.66 14.80 6.15
CA LEU A 559 8.76 13.36 6.28
C LEU A 559 7.50 12.70 5.74
N VAL A 560 7.66 11.86 4.73
CA VAL A 560 6.57 11.21 4.02
C VAL A 560 6.68 9.70 4.17
N ALA A 561 5.68 9.06 4.77
CA ALA A 561 5.65 7.61 4.94
C ALA A 561 5.24 6.90 3.65
N LYS A 562 5.88 5.77 3.35
CA LYS A 562 5.37 4.86 2.34
C LYS A 562 4.36 3.91 2.96
N GLN A 563 3.26 3.66 2.25
CA GLN A 563 2.30 2.65 2.65
C GLN A 563 2.95 1.27 2.81
N ASN A 564 2.45 0.50 3.76
CA ASN A 564 2.90 -0.86 4.06
C ASN A 564 1.72 -1.83 4.24
N HIS A 565 0.74 -1.77 3.33
CA HIS A 565 -0.42 -2.66 3.26
C HIS A 565 -1.14 -2.80 4.61
N GLY A 566 -1.42 -1.66 5.24
CA GLY A 566 -2.09 -1.63 6.54
C GLY A 566 -1.25 -2.06 7.74
N LYS A 567 0.06 -2.18 7.59
CA LYS A 567 1.02 -2.36 8.69
C LYS A 567 1.74 -1.05 8.97
N THR A 568 2.44 -0.98 10.10
CA THR A 568 3.34 0.13 10.43
C THR A 568 4.27 0.42 9.24
N PRO A 569 4.39 1.69 8.79
CA PRO A 569 5.36 2.08 7.79
C PRO A 569 6.76 1.61 8.18
N VAL A 570 7.51 1.20 7.17
CA VAL A 570 8.93 0.82 7.33
C VAL A 570 9.80 1.57 6.34
N GLN A 571 9.23 2.45 5.51
CA GLN A 571 9.96 3.28 4.58
C GLN A 571 9.43 4.71 4.63
N TRP A 572 10.34 5.68 4.53
CA TRP A 572 10.01 7.10 4.52
C TRP A 572 10.89 7.86 3.52
N ALA A 573 10.38 8.97 3.01
CA ALA A 573 11.16 10.00 2.34
C ALA A 573 11.30 11.19 3.28
N ALA A 574 12.54 11.60 3.56
CA ALA A 574 12.86 12.88 4.16
C ALA A 574 13.22 13.85 3.03
N VAL A 575 12.27 14.72 2.69
CA VAL A 575 12.45 15.71 1.63
C VAL A 575 12.98 17.01 2.25
N THR A 576 13.99 17.60 1.63
CA THR A 576 14.60 18.87 2.02
C THR A 576 14.79 19.77 0.80
N PRO A 577 15.10 21.07 0.96
CA PRO A 577 15.46 21.92 -0.17
C PRO A 577 16.69 21.42 -0.97
N ALA A 578 17.59 20.65 -0.35
CA ALA A 578 18.80 20.12 -0.98
C ALA A 578 18.58 18.81 -1.75
N GLY A 579 17.48 18.09 -1.46
CA GLY A 579 17.22 16.78 -2.05
C GLY A 579 16.38 15.88 -1.15
N THR A 580 16.19 14.64 -1.61
CA THR A 580 15.39 13.63 -0.91
C THR A 580 16.27 12.48 -0.44
N MET A 581 16.05 12.06 0.81
CA MET A 581 16.66 10.88 1.41
C MET A 581 15.57 9.85 1.72
N TYR A 582 15.77 8.62 1.24
CA TYR A 582 14.90 7.49 1.50
C TYR A 582 15.44 6.67 2.68
N LEU A 583 14.61 6.49 3.68
CA LEU A 583 14.89 5.77 4.91
C LEU A 583 14.11 4.45 4.88
N THR A 584 14.76 3.34 5.22
CA THR A 584 14.12 2.03 5.37
C THR A 584 14.50 1.42 6.71
N LEU A 585 13.49 1.10 7.53
CA LEU A 585 13.65 0.42 8.80
C LEU A 585 13.86 -1.08 8.59
N GLY A 586 15.03 -1.56 8.98
CA GLY A 586 15.44 -2.96 8.99
C GLY A 586 14.78 -3.76 10.13
N LYS A 587 14.77 -5.09 9.98
CA LYS A 587 14.20 -6.02 10.97
C LYS A 587 14.98 -6.06 12.30
N ASP A 588 16.20 -5.52 12.31
CA ASP A 588 17.11 -5.34 13.45
C ASP A 588 16.90 -4.01 14.18
N GLY A 589 15.98 -3.16 13.70
CA GLY A 589 15.73 -1.82 14.23
C GLY A 589 16.67 -0.75 13.66
N ALA A 590 17.60 -1.11 12.77
CA ALA A 590 18.50 -0.16 12.12
C ALA A 590 17.84 0.48 10.89
N PHE A 591 18.15 1.75 10.62
CA PHE A 591 17.74 2.40 9.38
C PHE A 591 18.82 2.26 8.31
N ALA A 592 18.41 1.88 7.10
CA ALA A 592 19.19 2.06 5.89
C ALA A 592 18.75 3.36 5.21
N ALA A 593 19.71 4.23 4.87
CA ALA A 593 19.47 5.47 4.15
C ALA A 593 20.06 5.39 2.72
N THR A 594 19.29 5.84 1.73
CA THR A 594 19.72 5.96 0.34
C THR A 594 19.18 7.28 -0.21
N GLY A 595 19.93 8.04 -1.01
CA GLY A 595 19.44 9.34 -1.48
C GLY A 595 20.46 10.14 -2.26
N SER A 596 20.00 11.28 -2.80
CA SER A 596 20.81 12.18 -3.63
C SER A 596 21.69 13.15 -2.83
N ASP A 597 21.56 13.18 -1.50
CA ASP A 597 22.35 14.04 -0.61
C ASP A 597 23.39 13.22 0.20
N PRO A 598 24.69 13.30 -0.17
CA PRO A 598 25.76 12.56 0.49
C PRO A 598 25.98 12.96 1.96
N ALA A 599 25.67 14.20 2.34
CA ALA A 599 25.89 14.71 3.70
C ALA A 599 24.84 14.17 4.67
N LEU A 600 23.58 14.05 4.22
CA LEU A 600 22.51 13.40 4.99
C LEU A 600 22.70 11.88 5.06
N ALA A 601 23.17 11.24 3.98
CA ALA A 601 23.46 9.81 3.97
C ALA A 601 24.52 9.41 5.02
N ALA A 602 25.52 10.27 5.28
CA ALA A 602 26.57 10.02 6.26
C ALA A 602 26.09 10.01 7.72
N VAL A 603 24.95 10.67 8.04
CA VAL A 603 24.34 10.65 9.38
C VAL A 603 23.83 9.26 9.77
N PHE A 604 23.53 8.44 8.77
CA PHE A 604 22.97 7.09 8.94
C PHE A 604 23.98 5.97 8.61
N ALA A 605 25.28 6.28 8.53
CA ALA A 605 26.30 5.25 8.40
C ALA A 605 26.26 4.30 9.63
N PRO A 606 26.30 2.97 9.43
CA PRO A 606 26.03 2.00 10.49
C PRO A 606 27.10 2.06 11.60
N THR A 607 26.72 2.49 12.81
CA THR A 607 27.56 2.38 14.01
C THR A 607 27.39 1.02 14.69
N PRO A 608 28.48 0.39 15.19
CA PRO A 608 28.40 -0.90 15.87
C PRO A 608 27.98 -0.72 17.34
N HIS A 609 26.90 -1.42 17.73
CA HIS A 609 26.36 -1.69 19.09
C HIS A 609 25.19 -0.84 19.62
N ALA A 610 23.97 -1.41 19.65
CA ALA A 610 23.04 -1.43 20.80
C ALA A 610 21.81 -2.36 20.53
N PRO A 611 21.17 -2.96 21.56
CA PRO A 611 20.28 -4.11 21.42
C PRO A 611 18.78 -3.76 21.45
N GLY A 612 18.02 -4.33 20.49
CA GLY A 612 16.54 -4.44 20.51
C GLY A 612 15.82 -3.13 20.32
N GLY A 613 14.88 -3.04 19.37
CA GLY A 613 14.23 -1.79 18.99
C GLY A 613 13.68 -0.94 20.16
N ALA A 614 14.49 0.01 20.68
CA ALA A 614 14.20 0.73 21.93
C ALA A 614 13.70 2.21 21.89
N GLU A 615 13.63 2.92 20.77
CA GLU A 615 13.06 4.27 20.54
C GLU A 615 12.46 4.61 19.08
N VAL A 616 12.08 3.69 18.15
CA VAL A 616 12.03 3.78 16.64
C VAL A 616 13.11 4.62 15.91
N GLU A 617 14.38 4.62 16.31
CA GLU A 617 15.04 4.43 17.61
C GLU A 617 16.09 5.51 17.76
N ARG A 618 16.13 6.17 18.90
CA ARG A 618 16.28 7.61 18.98
C ARG A 618 15.10 8.33 18.31
N LEU A 619 14.58 7.87 17.14
CA LEU A 619 13.29 8.12 16.45
C LEU A 619 13.32 8.97 15.19
N ILE A 620 13.71 8.45 14.01
CA ILE A 620 13.98 9.37 12.88
C ILE A 620 14.98 10.47 13.36
N VAL A 621 15.65 10.23 14.51
CA VAL A 621 16.01 11.28 15.49
C VAL A 621 17.30 11.92 15.20
N GLY A 622 18.06 11.32 14.31
CA GLY A 622 19.13 12.03 13.70
C GLY A 622 18.68 13.18 12.80
N THR A 623 17.39 13.37 12.48
CA THR A 623 16.99 14.02 11.23
C THR A 623 15.96 15.17 11.32
N LEU A 624 15.32 15.61 12.41
CA LEU A 624 15.60 15.62 13.85
C LEU A 624 16.99 16.19 14.23
N LEU A 625 18.04 15.43 14.53
CA LEU A 625 19.40 15.96 14.77
C LEU A 625 20.16 16.38 13.50
N ALA A 626 19.46 16.56 12.35
CA ALA A 626 20.07 17.00 11.09
C ALA A 626 19.24 17.66 9.98
N ALA A 627 17.97 18.03 10.20
CA ALA A 627 17.62 19.42 9.89
C ALA A 627 18.63 20.37 10.60
N GLU A 628 19.20 19.89 11.70
CA GLU A 628 20.50 20.23 12.28
C GLU A 628 21.73 19.95 11.32
N ARG A 629 22.39 20.94 10.86
CA ARG A 629 22.78 22.05 11.68
C ARG A 629 22.37 23.26 10.87
N GLU A 630 21.13 23.12 10.38
CA GLU A 630 20.32 24.02 9.56
C GLU A 630 21.06 24.39 8.32
N LEU A 631 21.22 23.35 7.51
CA LEU A 631 22.03 23.44 6.32
C LEU A 631 23.47 23.87 6.61
N ARG A 632 23.88 24.03 7.89
CA ARG A 632 25.21 24.39 8.41
C ARG A 632 25.92 25.55 7.73
N ALA A 633 25.21 26.22 6.81
CA ALA A 633 25.77 26.80 5.60
C ALA A 633 24.69 27.44 4.70
N ALA A 634 23.53 27.84 5.21
CA ALA A 634 23.18 29.25 4.93
C ALA A 634 24.33 30.16 5.42
N ARG A 635 25.03 29.69 6.46
CA ARG A 635 26.32 30.09 7.05
C ARG A 635 27.56 30.02 6.13
N ARG A 636 27.42 30.24 4.84
CA ARG A 636 28.51 30.94 4.16
C ARG A 636 28.05 32.24 3.50
N MET A 637 26.75 32.44 3.26
CA MET A 637 26.23 33.40 2.27
C MET A 637 25.41 34.58 2.84
N ASN A 638 25.79 35.23 3.94
CA ASN A 638 26.67 36.39 3.84
C ASN A 638 28.17 36.02 3.87
N PRO A 639 28.92 36.21 2.78
CA PRO A 639 28.79 35.77 1.38
C PRO A 639 29.59 34.48 1.05
#